data_AF-A0A940LAV2-F1
#
_entry.id   AF-A0A940LAV2-F1
#
_cell.length_a   1.000
_cell.length_b   1.000
_cell.length_c   1.000
_cell.angle_alpha   90.00
_cell.angle_beta   90.00
_cell.angle_gamma   90.00
#
_symmetry.space_group_name_H-M   'P 1'
#
loop_
_entity.id
_entity.type
_entity.pdbx_description
1 polymer ?
#
loop_
_entity_poly.entity_id
_entity_poly.type
_entity_poly.pdbx_seq_one_letter_code
_entity_poly.pdbx_strand_id
1 'polypeptide(L)'
;MVGGKTYLSGVIKSVTPVNKITWTRVSGPGAVQFTGANSKEGTATFTTPGEYVLALNVSEGQQNASSTIKVIVHQPPREKRLDVVYTKRYKIENKLWNDRAKAMIVNWIPHCIAQIERTDITSAMGGGDGGLDNFIEAAKALRGEPHARHKGYVFSNAWVHQTVESMCIALMVDPQGDKELIAAQDKMKQTLEKWIPIILAAQEPDGYLHTAFTLRDTTRWKERWSPRNRGDHEGYVSGYFIESAINHYTLTNGKDKRLYNAAKKLADCWVANIGPGKKEWYDGHQEMEQALVRFGRFVNDMEGKKSHGDSYIALAKFLLDSRKNGSEYDQSHVPVQQQYEAVGHAVRATYNYSAMADVAAETGDIDYQSAVMSLWNNMINKKYYLTGGIGSGETSEGFGPNYSLRNNAYCESCSSAGLIFFQYKMNLAYHDAKYADLYEETMYNALLGSLDLEGKNFYYTNPLSSSQSRYAWHVCPCCVGNIPRTLLMVPTWTYVRGEKGLYVNMFIGSTIQVEKVAGTDVEMVQKTDYPWSGNISMIVNPKLSKEFTVYIRVPNRTTSELYKPVPEVNGLKSLKVNGQTITPKIENGYAVVKRVWKKGDKIDVVLPMEIQKITADERIEANKGRIALRYGPLVYNVEKADQPNIDQPIGNTPLSLEWRPDLLNGVMTIKGTWADGTPLLAVPNYVRLNRLQPTPYPQSAQVTQPTQVNQPPQPVNRTPVSIVWIKAQ
;
A
#
# COMPACT_ATOMS: atom_id res chain seq x y z
N MET A 1 21.74 8.52 3.33
CA MET A 1 21.59 9.88 2.79
C MET A 1 22.87 10.68 3.06
N VAL A 2 23.18 11.71 2.26
CA VAL A 2 24.23 12.68 2.61
C VAL A 2 23.92 13.28 4.00
N GLY A 3 24.93 13.37 4.86
CA GLY A 3 24.79 13.87 6.24
C GLY A 3 24.10 12.93 7.24
N GLY A 4 23.43 11.87 6.77
CA GLY A 4 22.83 10.86 7.64
C GLY A 4 23.83 9.82 8.12
N LYS A 5 23.47 9.11 9.19
CA LYS A 5 24.23 7.96 9.68
C LYS A 5 23.81 6.70 8.93
N THR A 6 24.79 6.03 8.32
CA THR A 6 24.67 4.64 7.92
C THR A 6 25.29 3.78 9.00
N TYR A 7 24.45 3.17 9.82
CA TYR A 7 24.81 2.15 10.80
C TYR A 7 25.44 0.93 10.12
N LEU A 8 26.62 0.56 10.61
CA LEU A 8 27.43 -0.55 10.13
C LEU A 8 27.55 -1.60 11.22
N SER A 9 27.38 -2.86 10.84
CA SER A 9 27.63 -4.00 11.71
C SER A 9 28.29 -5.13 10.92
N GLY A 10 29.12 -5.92 11.60
CA GLY A 10 29.77 -7.08 11.03
C GLY A 10 29.84 -8.24 12.01
N VAL A 11 29.82 -9.45 11.47
CA VAL A 11 30.04 -10.69 12.23
C VAL A 11 31.40 -11.24 11.87
N ILE A 12 32.25 -11.43 12.87
CA ILE A 12 33.59 -12.00 12.71
C ILE A 12 33.54 -13.45 13.20
N LYS A 13 33.87 -14.39 12.31
CA LYS A 13 34.04 -15.80 12.65
C LYS A 13 35.53 -16.10 12.70
N SER A 14 36.05 -16.34 13.90
CA SER A 14 37.47 -16.62 14.13
C SER A 14 37.63 -17.71 15.19
N VAL A 15 38.69 -18.51 15.07
CA VAL A 15 39.08 -19.52 16.08
C VAL A 15 39.86 -18.92 17.25
N THR A 16 40.38 -17.70 17.07
CA THR A 16 41.08 -16.92 18.10
C THR A 16 40.48 -15.52 18.21
N PRO A 17 40.60 -14.82 19.36
CA PRO A 17 40.28 -13.40 19.46
C PRO A 17 41.01 -12.60 18.38
N VAL A 18 40.34 -11.61 17.79
CA VAL A 18 40.94 -10.74 16.77
C VAL A 18 41.30 -9.40 17.38
N ASN A 19 42.56 -8.99 17.21
CA ASN A 19 43.10 -7.78 17.81
C ASN A 19 42.92 -6.52 16.95
N LYS A 20 42.68 -6.63 15.64
CA LYS A 20 42.54 -5.46 14.76
C LYS A 20 41.37 -5.60 13.78
N ILE A 21 40.43 -4.67 13.92
CA ILE A 21 39.25 -4.50 13.09
C ILE A 21 39.32 -3.09 12.49
N THR A 22 38.99 -2.90 11.22
CA THR A 22 38.98 -1.56 10.61
C THR A 22 37.97 -1.45 9.47
N TRP A 23 37.05 -0.50 9.59
CA TRP A 23 36.20 -0.04 8.50
C TRP A 23 36.96 0.93 7.60
N THR A 24 36.89 0.70 6.28
CA THR A 24 37.57 1.53 5.27
C THR A 24 36.66 1.82 4.08
N ARG A 25 36.90 2.95 3.40
CA ARG A 25 36.32 3.24 2.08
C ARG A 25 37.24 2.66 1.01
N VAL A 26 36.76 1.65 0.29
CA VAL A 26 37.47 1.06 -0.86
C VAL A 26 37.35 1.97 -2.09
N SER A 27 36.13 2.44 -2.38
CA SER A 27 35.87 3.37 -3.47
C SER A 27 34.67 4.28 -3.15
N GLY A 28 34.58 5.40 -3.87
CA GLY A 28 33.42 6.29 -3.84
C GLY A 28 33.78 7.75 -4.15
N PRO A 29 32.80 8.57 -4.55
CA PRO A 29 33.02 9.91 -5.08
C PRO A 29 33.38 10.98 -4.03
N GLY A 30 33.16 10.71 -2.75
CA GLY A 30 33.37 11.69 -1.66
C GLY A 30 34.02 11.09 -0.42
N ALA A 31 34.24 11.93 0.59
CA ALA A 31 34.78 11.49 1.87
C ALA A 31 33.75 10.68 2.66
N VAL A 32 34.23 9.68 3.41
CA VAL A 32 33.44 8.88 4.36
C VAL A 32 34.03 9.07 5.75
N GLN A 33 33.21 9.56 6.68
CA GLN A 33 33.59 9.67 8.08
C GLN A 33 33.05 8.48 8.85
N PHE A 34 33.93 7.77 9.55
CA PHE A 34 33.54 6.63 10.39
C PHE A 34 33.52 6.99 11.87
N THR A 35 32.49 6.56 12.59
CA THR A 35 32.47 6.47 14.06
C THR A 35 32.52 4.99 14.44
N GLY A 36 33.40 4.62 15.37
CA GLY A 36 33.64 3.20 15.67
C GLY A 36 34.42 2.47 14.56
N ALA A 37 35.30 3.16 13.83
CA ALA A 37 36.06 2.60 12.71
C ALA A 37 36.84 1.32 13.07
N ASN A 38 37.27 1.18 14.33
CA ASN A 38 38.03 0.04 14.83
C ASN A 38 37.17 -0.98 15.61
N SER A 39 35.87 -1.05 15.33
CA SER A 39 34.90 -1.93 15.99
C SER A 39 34.08 -2.70 14.95
N LYS A 40 33.47 -3.82 15.37
CA LYS A 40 32.47 -4.54 14.57
C LYS A 40 31.22 -3.70 14.28
N GLU A 41 30.93 -2.72 15.14
CA GLU A 41 29.76 -1.86 15.08
C GLU A 41 30.21 -0.39 15.03
N GLY A 42 29.57 0.39 14.16
CA GLY A 42 29.90 1.79 13.96
C GLY A 42 28.90 2.49 13.05
N THR A 43 29.24 3.70 12.62
CA THR A 43 28.47 4.44 11.61
C THR A 43 29.39 5.03 10.56
N ALA A 44 28.88 5.18 9.33
CA ALA A 44 29.49 5.96 8.27
C ALA A 44 28.60 7.15 7.90
N THR A 45 29.21 8.31 7.67
CA THR A 45 28.55 9.50 7.13
C THR A 45 29.25 9.94 5.85
N PHE A 46 28.46 10.37 4.87
CA PHE A 46 28.90 10.65 3.50
C PHE A 46 28.67 12.11 3.14
N THR A 47 29.58 12.66 2.33
CA THR A 47 29.57 14.07 1.90
C THR A 47 29.06 14.27 0.47
N THR A 48 29.18 13.26 -0.39
CA THR A 48 28.81 13.35 -1.82
C THR A 48 27.86 12.21 -2.19
N PRO A 49 26.78 12.46 -2.95
CA PRO A 49 25.95 11.39 -3.51
C PRO A 49 26.73 10.48 -4.45
N GLY A 50 26.27 9.23 -4.59
CA GLY A 50 26.83 8.24 -5.49
C GLY A 50 27.08 6.89 -4.83
N GLU A 51 27.74 6.00 -5.55
CA GLU A 51 28.03 4.64 -5.08
C GLU A 51 29.36 4.57 -4.34
N TYR A 52 29.36 3.89 -3.21
CA TYR A 52 30.52 3.63 -2.37
C TYR A 52 30.68 2.14 -2.14
N VAL A 53 31.93 1.70 -2.02
CA VAL A 53 32.26 0.37 -1.49
C VAL A 53 32.98 0.57 -0.17
N LEU A 54 32.42 0.02 0.91
CA LEU A 54 33.04 -0.01 2.22
C LEU A 54 33.53 -1.42 2.52
N ALA A 55 34.62 -1.55 3.26
CA ALA A 55 35.17 -2.83 3.69
C ALA A 55 35.35 -2.88 5.21
N LEU A 56 34.91 -3.99 5.81
CA LEU A 56 35.32 -4.40 7.15
C LEU A 56 36.54 -5.30 7.02
N ASN A 57 37.69 -4.80 7.44
CA ASN A 57 38.95 -5.54 7.43
C ASN A 57 39.26 -6.05 8.84
N VAL A 58 39.78 -7.26 8.89
CA VAL A 58 40.08 -7.98 10.13
C VAL A 58 41.46 -8.61 9.96
N SER A 59 42.34 -8.42 10.94
CA SER A 59 43.69 -9.00 10.92
C SER A 59 44.09 -9.57 12.27
N GLU A 60 44.67 -10.77 12.27
CA GLU A 60 45.20 -11.47 13.44
C GLU A 60 46.52 -12.17 13.07
N GLY A 61 47.65 -11.71 13.62
CA GLY A 61 48.98 -12.15 13.21
C GLY A 61 49.21 -11.95 11.70
N GLN A 62 49.43 -13.05 10.97
CA GLN A 62 49.60 -13.05 9.51
C GLN A 62 48.27 -13.27 8.75
N GLN A 63 47.17 -13.56 9.46
CA GLN A 63 45.88 -13.82 8.83
C GLN A 63 45.14 -12.50 8.61
N ASN A 64 44.52 -12.37 7.44
CA ASN A 64 43.71 -11.21 7.08
C ASN A 64 42.42 -11.69 6.41
N ALA A 65 41.30 -11.06 6.74
CA ALA A 65 40.02 -11.26 6.08
C ALA A 65 39.35 -9.90 5.83
N SER A 66 38.59 -9.81 4.74
CA SER A 66 37.84 -8.61 4.40
C SER A 66 36.46 -8.98 3.85
N SER A 67 35.46 -8.18 4.20
CA SER A 67 34.12 -8.26 3.61
C SER A 67 33.68 -6.87 3.18
N THR A 68 32.99 -6.78 2.04
CA THR A 68 32.59 -5.50 1.45
C THR A 68 31.08 -5.34 1.40
N ILE A 69 30.64 -4.09 1.49
CA ILE A 69 29.26 -3.69 1.28
C ILE A 69 29.20 -2.55 0.27
N LYS A 70 28.14 -2.54 -0.55
CA LYS A 70 27.82 -1.42 -1.44
C LYS A 70 26.85 -0.48 -0.74
N VAL A 71 27.14 0.82 -0.79
CA VAL A 71 26.26 1.86 -0.25
C VAL A 71 25.96 2.87 -1.35
N ILE A 72 24.67 3.08 -1.62
CA ILE A 72 24.21 4.13 -2.55
C ILE A 72 23.77 5.33 -1.72
N VAL A 73 24.44 6.45 -1.91
CA VAL A 73 24.18 7.68 -1.17
C VAL A 73 23.36 8.63 -2.04
N HIS A 74 22.19 9.02 -1.55
CA HIS A 74 21.32 10.01 -2.19
C HIS A 74 21.35 11.33 -1.43
N GLN A 75 20.94 12.41 -2.12
CA GLN A 75 20.57 13.64 -1.45
C GLN A 75 19.30 13.43 -0.61
N PRO A 76 19.19 14.09 0.55
CA PRO A 76 17.91 14.23 1.25
C PRO A 76 16.81 14.75 0.31
N PRO A 77 15.54 14.35 0.51
CA PRO A 77 14.42 14.95 -0.19
C PRO A 77 14.34 16.46 0.10
N ARG A 78 13.52 17.16 -0.68
CA ARG A 78 13.23 18.58 -0.45
C ARG A 78 12.61 18.77 0.92
N GLU A 79 12.95 19.89 1.58
CA GLU A 79 12.42 20.24 2.91
C GLU A 79 10.88 20.23 2.93
N LYS A 80 10.25 20.73 1.88
CA LYS A 80 8.79 20.71 1.72
C LYS A 80 8.34 19.52 0.89
N ARG A 81 7.58 18.62 1.51
CA ARG A 81 6.81 17.58 0.82
C ARG A 81 5.69 18.18 -0.05
N LEU A 82 5.14 17.36 -0.94
CA LEU A 82 3.86 17.66 -1.59
C LEU A 82 2.72 17.52 -0.56
N ASP A 83 1.65 18.27 -0.80
CA ASP A 83 0.41 18.24 -0.05
C ASP A 83 -0.58 17.25 -0.64
N VAL A 84 -1.30 16.59 0.25
CA VAL A 84 -2.35 15.64 -0.10
C VAL A 84 -3.53 16.35 -0.75
N VAL A 85 -4.20 15.64 -1.65
CA VAL A 85 -5.56 15.99 -2.10
C VAL A 85 -6.51 15.05 -1.37
N TYR A 86 -7.29 15.60 -0.44
CA TYR A 86 -8.29 14.81 0.28
C TYR A 86 -9.36 14.32 -0.68
N THR A 87 -9.73 13.04 -0.57
CA THR A 87 -10.89 12.51 -1.27
C THR A 87 -12.14 13.26 -0.82
N LYS A 88 -12.79 13.90 -1.79
CA LYS A 88 -14.11 14.55 -1.72
C LYS A 88 -14.95 14.05 -2.88
N ARG A 89 -16.20 14.50 -2.97
CA ARG A 89 -17.13 14.05 -4.02
C ARG A 89 -16.52 14.19 -5.42
N TYR A 90 -16.58 13.11 -6.21
CA TYR A 90 -15.95 13.04 -7.53
C TYR A 90 -16.74 12.11 -8.48
N LYS A 91 -16.50 12.27 -9.78
CA LYS A 91 -17.13 11.47 -10.84
C LYS A 91 -16.10 10.59 -11.54
N ILE A 92 -16.45 9.34 -11.85
CA ILE A 92 -15.63 8.42 -12.67
C ILE A 92 -16.34 8.21 -14.01
N GLU A 93 -15.67 8.55 -15.11
CA GLU A 93 -16.23 8.50 -16.47
C GLU A 93 -15.68 7.35 -17.31
N ASN A 94 -14.49 6.80 -17.03
CA ASN A 94 -13.99 5.67 -17.81
C ASN A 94 -14.50 4.31 -17.30
N LYS A 95 -14.89 3.44 -18.25
CA LYS A 95 -15.65 2.20 -17.99
C LYS A 95 -15.01 1.28 -16.96
N LEU A 96 -13.69 1.00 -17.07
CA LEU A 96 -13.00 0.09 -16.16
C LEU A 96 -13.20 0.53 -14.70
N TRP A 97 -12.81 1.75 -14.35
CA TRP A 97 -12.91 2.23 -12.97
C TRP A 97 -14.35 2.39 -12.51
N ASN A 98 -15.26 2.79 -13.40
CA ASN A 98 -16.68 2.91 -13.06
C ASN A 98 -17.30 1.55 -12.71
N ASP A 99 -17.06 0.52 -13.53
CA ASP A 99 -17.54 -0.84 -13.28
C ASP A 99 -16.96 -1.42 -11.97
N ARG A 100 -15.67 -1.19 -11.72
CA ARG A 100 -15.02 -1.65 -10.48
C ARG A 100 -15.56 -0.92 -9.25
N ALA A 101 -15.75 0.40 -9.33
CA ALA A 101 -16.38 1.15 -8.26
C ALA A 101 -17.81 0.66 -8.00
N LYS A 102 -18.59 0.42 -9.07
CA LYS A 102 -19.94 -0.13 -8.96
C LYS A 102 -19.97 -1.49 -8.30
N ALA A 103 -19.12 -2.43 -8.72
CA ALA A 103 -19.03 -3.75 -8.10
C ALA A 103 -18.73 -3.67 -6.59
N MET A 104 -17.81 -2.79 -6.19
CA MET A 104 -17.50 -2.59 -4.77
C MET A 104 -18.66 -1.97 -3.99
N ILE A 105 -19.31 -0.95 -4.55
CA ILE A 105 -20.36 -0.19 -3.87
C ILE A 105 -21.66 -0.99 -3.79
N VAL A 106 -22.03 -1.70 -4.86
CA VAL A 106 -23.31 -2.42 -4.96
C VAL A 106 -23.23 -3.80 -4.30
N ASN A 107 -22.09 -4.49 -4.40
CA ASN A 107 -21.98 -5.88 -3.94
C ASN A 107 -21.06 -6.02 -2.72
N TRP A 108 -19.80 -5.58 -2.83
CA TRP A 108 -18.78 -5.92 -1.84
C TRP A 108 -18.98 -5.23 -0.47
N ILE A 109 -19.15 -3.90 -0.46
CA ILE A 109 -19.35 -3.15 0.80
C ILE A 109 -20.66 -3.60 1.48
N PRO A 110 -21.80 -3.77 0.77
CA PRO A 110 -23.00 -4.33 1.38
C PRO A 110 -22.84 -5.74 1.95
N HIS A 111 -22.01 -6.59 1.33
CA HIS A 111 -21.65 -7.90 1.90
C HIS A 111 -20.84 -7.75 3.19
N CYS A 112 -19.85 -6.84 3.24
CA CYS A 112 -19.09 -6.55 4.45
C CYS A 112 -20.01 -6.06 5.59
N ILE A 113 -20.95 -5.15 5.29
CA ILE A 113 -21.96 -4.68 6.25
C ILE A 113 -22.76 -5.88 6.79
N ALA A 114 -23.26 -6.75 5.90
CA ALA A 114 -24.03 -7.91 6.30
C ALA A 114 -23.23 -8.83 7.24
N GLN A 115 -21.97 -9.16 6.90
CA GLN A 115 -21.13 -10.01 7.75
C GLN A 115 -20.84 -9.38 9.12
N ILE A 116 -20.64 -8.06 9.20
CA ILE A 116 -20.35 -7.35 10.46
C ILE A 116 -21.57 -7.29 11.39
N GLU A 117 -22.78 -7.28 10.82
CA GLU A 117 -24.03 -7.27 11.59
C GLU A 117 -24.49 -8.67 12.01
N ARG A 118 -23.85 -9.73 11.51
CA ARG A 118 -24.20 -11.10 11.88
C ARG A 118 -23.81 -11.43 13.31
N THR A 119 -24.75 -12.04 14.03
CA THR A 119 -24.56 -12.56 15.39
C THR A 119 -24.58 -14.09 15.44
N ASP A 120 -24.80 -14.74 14.29
CA ASP A 120 -25.02 -16.18 14.12
C ASP A 120 -23.77 -16.93 13.58
N ILE A 121 -22.69 -16.21 13.25
CA ILE A 121 -21.45 -16.83 12.80
C ILE A 121 -20.86 -17.63 13.96
N THR A 122 -20.59 -18.91 13.73
CA THR A 122 -19.78 -19.75 14.61
C THR A 122 -18.37 -19.82 14.04
N SER A 123 -17.39 -19.27 14.76
CA SER A 123 -15.98 -19.35 14.36
C SER A 123 -15.36 -20.65 14.89
N ALA A 124 -14.26 -21.09 14.28
CA ALA A 124 -13.49 -22.25 14.74
C ALA A 124 -12.92 -22.07 16.17
N MET A 125 -12.88 -20.83 16.68
CA MET A 125 -12.46 -20.50 18.04
C MET A 125 -13.63 -20.36 19.04
N GLY A 126 -14.88 -20.61 18.60
CA GLY A 126 -16.09 -20.40 19.39
C GLY A 126 -16.51 -18.92 19.46
N GLY A 127 -17.82 -18.66 19.53
CA GLY A 127 -18.37 -17.31 19.76
C GLY A 127 -18.52 -16.39 18.54
N GLY A 128 -18.03 -16.79 17.36
CA GLY A 128 -18.14 -16.03 16.11
C GLY A 128 -16.91 -15.18 15.78
N ASP A 129 -16.92 -14.52 14.62
CA ASP A 129 -15.78 -13.69 14.17
C ASP A 129 -15.74 -12.34 14.91
N GLY A 130 -16.85 -11.93 15.54
CA GLY A 130 -17.04 -10.63 16.18
C GLY A 130 -17.42 -9.54 15.16
N GLY A 131 -17.92 -8.41 15.65
CA GLY A 131 -18.32 -7.31 14.78
C GLY A 131 -18.90 -6.14 15.55
N LEU A 132 -20.09 -5.70 15.14
CA LEU A 132 -20.79 -4.61 15.81
C LEU A 132 -21.24 -4.99 17.23
N ASP A 133 -21.47 -6.28 17.48
CA ASP A 133 -21.88 -6.81 18.78
C ASP A 133 -20.85 -6.55 19.90
N ASN A 134 -19.56 -6.64 19.59
CA ASN A 134 -18.49 -6.29 20.53
C ASN A 134 -18.60 -4.84 21.04
N PHE A 135 -19.00 -3.89 20.19
CA PHE A 135 -19.23 -2.50 20.60
C PHE A 135 -20.47 -2.36 21.47
N ILE A 136 -21.54 -3.09 21.15
CA ILE A 136 -22.77 -3.11 21.94
C ILE A 136 -22.49 -3.63 23.36
N GLU A 137 -21.75 -4.74 23.48
CA GLU A 137 -21.39 -5.32 24.77
C GLU A 137 -20.44 -4.42 25.56
N ALA A 138 -19.46 -3.80 24.90
CA ALA A 138 -18.57 -2.83 25.54
C ALA A 138 -19.36 -1.62 26.09
N ALA A 139 -20.33 -1.11 25.33
CA ALA A 139 -21.20 -0.03 25.79
C ALA A 139 -22.06 -0.43 27.01
N LYS A 140 -22.57 -1.66 27.07
CA LYS A 140 -23.27 -2.21 28.25
C LYS A 140 -22.35 -2.24 29.47
N ALA A 141 -21.13 -2.76 29.30
CA ALA A 141 -20.13 -2.82 30.35
C ALA A 141 -19.81 -1.43 30.93
N LEU A 142 -19.65 -0.42 30.07
CA LEU A 142 -19.38 0.97 30.50
C LEU A 142 -20.55 1.62 31.25
N ARG A 143 -21.79 1.13 31.07
CA ARG A 143 -22.97 1.56 31.83
C ARG A 143 -23.22 0.72 33.08
N GLY A 144 -22.40 -0.30 33.36
CA GLY A 144 -22.59 -1.22 34.49
C GLY A 144 -23.72 -2.23 34.28
N GLU A 145 -24.14 -2.46 33.04
CA GLU A 145 -25.17 -3.43 32.68
C GLU A 145 -24.58 -4.85 32.50
N PRO A 146 -25.38 -5.92 32.66
CA PRO A 146 -24.95 -7.27 32.29
C PRO A 146 -24.51 -7.33 30.82
N HIS A 147 -23.32 -7.90 30.58
CA HIS A 147 -22.70 -7.94 29.26
C HIS A 147 -22.01 -9.28 28.99
N ALA A 148 -21.81 -9.59 27.72
CA ALA A 148 -21.01 -10.73 27.27
C ALA A 148 -19.51 -10.37 27.16
N ARG A 149 -18.69 -11.38 26.88
CA ARG A 149 -17.26 -11.20 26.58
C ARG A 149 -17.07 -10.82 25.12
N HIS A 150 -15.91 -10.23 24.81
CA HIS A 150 -15.46 -10.00 23.43
C HIS A 150 -15.43 -11.30 22.63
N LYS A 151 -15.88 -11.23 21.37
CA LYS A 151 -15.91 -12.34 20.41
C LYS A 151 -14.90 -12.12 19.29
N GLY A 152 -14.35 -13.23 18.79
CA GLY A 152 -13.37 -13.22 17.71
C GLY A 152 -11.98 -12.80 18.15
N TYR A 153 -11.15 -12.42 17.18
CA TYR A 153 -9.80 -11.93 17.43
C TYR A 153 -9.83 -10.63 18.24
N VAL A 154 -8.73 -10.36 18.97
CA VAL A 154 -8.61 -9.14 19.77
C VAL A 154 -8.82 -7.89 18.89
N PHE A 155 -8.35 -7.93 17.64
CA PHE A 155 -8.49 -6.87 16.65
C PHE A 155 -9.82 -6.85 15.88
N SER A 156 -10.88 -7.56 16.31
CA SER A 156 -12.16 -7.62 15.59
C SER A 156 -12.83 -6.26 15.31
N ASN A 157 -12.48 -5.22 16.06
CA ASN A 157 -12.96 -3.86 15.79
C ASN A 157 -12.40 -3.26 14.49
N ALA A 158 -11.23 -3.71 14.04
CA ALA A 158 -10.54 -3.11 12.91
C ALA A 158 -11.34 -3.19 11.60
N TRP A 159 -11.98 -4.33 11.30
CA TRP A 159 -12.77 -4.46 10.06
C TRP A 159 -14.08 -3.66 10.12
N VAL A 160 -14.60 -3.37 11.31
CA VAL A 160 -15.73 -2.44 11.48
C VAL A 160 -15.29 -1.03 11.08
N HIS A 161 -14.16 -0.55 11.63
CA HIS A 161 -13.61 0.76 11.31
C HIS A 161 -13.22 0.90 9.83
N GLN A 162 -12.60 -0.12 9.24
CA GLN A 162 -12.28 -0.14 7.81
C GLN A 162 -13.54 -0.12 6.93
N THR A 163 -14.62 -0.78 7.35
CA THR A 163 -15.89 -0.76 6.62
C THR A 163 -16.58 0.60 6.76
N VAL A 164 -16.50 1.26 7.91
CA VAL A 164 -16.93 2.65 8.09
C VAL A 164 -16.16 3.58 7.13
N GLU A 165 -14.84 3.45 7.07
CA GLU A 165 -14.00 4.21 6.14
C GLU A 165 -14.42 3.96 4.67
N SER A 166 -14.62 2.70 4.30
CA SER A 166 -15.04 2.29 2.95
C SER A 166 -16.41 2.86 2.57
N MET A 167 -17.38 2.82 3.49
CA MET A 167 -18.69 3.46 3.30
C MET A 167 -18.55 4.96 3.10
N CYS A 168 -17.71 5.63 3.90
CA CYS A 168 -17.50 7.07 3.77
C CYS A 168 -16.95 7.45 2.39
N ILE A 169 -15.97 6.69 1.89
CA ILE A 169 -15.35 6.91 0.58
C ILE A 169 -16.32 6.56 -0.56
N ALA A 170 -17.05 5.45 -0.45
CA ALA A 170 -18.07 5.05 -1.43
C ALA A 170 -19.17 6.11 -1.62
N LEU A 171 -19.56 6.80 -0.55
CA LEU A 171 -20.54 7.89 -0.59
C LEU A 171 -20.04 9.16 -1.28
N MET A 172 -18.72 9.28 -1.49
CA MET A 172 -18.12 10.37 -2.26
C MET A 172 -18.06 10.07 -3.76
N VAL A 173 -18.37 8.85 -4.20
CA VAL A 173 -18.50 8.54 -5.63
C VAL A 173 -19.82 9.07 -6.15
N ASP A 174 -19.81 9.88 -7.21
CA ASP A 174 -21.02 10.31 -7.88
C ASP A 174 -21.71 9.11 -8.57
N PRO A 175 -22.94 8.74 -8.19
CA PRO A 175 -23.63 7.61 -8.79
C PRO A 175 -24.06 7.87 -10.24
N GLN A 176 -24.01 9.11 -10.73
CA GLN A 176 -24.33 9.46 -12.12
C GLN A 176 -25.72 8.98 -12.58
N GLY A 177 -26.68 8.92 -11.64
CA GLY A 177 -28.05 8.47 -11.91
C GLY A 177 -28.24 6.95 -11.94
N ASP A 178 -27.19 6.15 -11.71
CA ASP A 178 -27.30 4.69 -11.60
C ASP A 178 -28.11 4.32 -10.34
N LYS A 179 -29.23 3.61 -10.55
CA LYS A 179 -30.20 3.29 -9.49
C LYS A 179 -29.63 2.32 -8.45
N GLU A 180 -28.77 1.40 -8.84
CA GLU A 180 -28.19 0.41 -7.94
C GLU A 180 -27.14 1.06 -7.04
N LEU A 181 -26.30 1.94 -7.61
CA LEU A 181 -25.36 2.76 -6.85
C LEU A 181 -26.09 3.64 -5.83
N ILE A 182 -27.15 4.35 -6.24
CA ILE A 182 -27.95 5.19 -5.34
C ILE A 182 -28.52 4.36 -4.19
N ALA A 183 -29.16 3.23 -4.49
CA ALA A 183 -29.76 2.36 -3.47
C ALA A 183 -28.70 1.82 -2.49
N ALA A 184 -27.54 1.40 -2.98
CA ALA A 184 -26.45 0.93 -2.14
C ALA A 184 -25.86 2.05 -1.28
N GLN A 185 -25.67 3.24 -1.83
CA GLN A 185 -25.22 4.41 -1.10
C GLN A 185 -26.24 4.83 -0.02
N ASP A 186 -27.54 4.80 -0.30
CA ASP A 186 -28.56 5.10 0.70
C ASP A 186 -28.56 4.10 1.85
N LYS A 187 -28.36 2.80 1.56
CA LYS A 187 -28.12 1.78 2.59
C LYS A 187 -26.89 2.13 3.44
N MET A 188 -25.77 2.51 2.83
CA MET A 188 -24.55 2.90 3.56
C MET A 188 -24.76 4.12 4.46
N LYS A 189 -25.51 5.14 4.01
CA LYS A 189 -25.86 6.29 4.87
C LYS A 189 -26.63 5.86 6.11
N GLN A 190 -27.65 5.02 5.93
CA GLN A 190 -28.44 4.48 7.03
C GLN A 190 -27.58 3.62 7.98
N THR A 191 -26.69 2.80 7.42
CA THR A 191 -25.74 2.01 8.19
C THR A 191 -24.80 2.90 9.01
N LEU A 192 -24.25 3.98 8.45
CA LEU A 192 -23.40 4.92 9.19
C LEU A 192 -24.16 5.57 10.34
N GLU A 193 -25.40 6.04 10.11
CA GLU A 193 -26.22 6.62 11.18
C GLU A 193 -26.54 5.62 12.29
N LYS A 194 -26.67 4.33 11.97
CA LYS A 194 -26.84 3.26 12.96
C LYS A 194 -25.54 2.94 13.71
N TRP A 195 -24.43 2.78 12.99
CA TRP A 195 -23.18 2.26 13.54
C TRP A 195 -22.40 3.30 14.35
N ILE A 196 -22.39 4.57 13.93
CA ILE A 196 -21.62 5.62 14.60
C ILE A 196 -22.01 5.74 16.09
N PRO A 197 -23.30 5.87 16.46
CA PRO A 197 -23.69 5.91 17.87
C PRO A 197 -23.27 4.66 18.66
N ILE A 198 -23.33 3.46 18.05
CA ILE A 198 -22.94 2.20 18.69
C ILE A 198 -21.43 2.18 18.98
N ILE A 199 -20.62 2.58 18.00
CA ILE A 199 -19.16 2.66 18.16
C ILE A 199 -18.80 3.68 19.25
N LEU A 200 -19.43 4.85 19.24
CA LEU A 200 -19.15 5.92 20.19
C LEU A 200 -19.60 5.59 21.61
N ALA A 201 -20.67 4.80 21.78
CA ALA A 201 -21.12 4.33 23.09
C ALA A 201 -20.12 3.37 23.76
N ALA A 202 -19.18 2.80 23.01
CA ALA A 202 -18.09 1.97 23.52
C ALA A 202 -16.79 2.76 23.81
N GLN A 203 -16.77 4.08 23.57
CA GLN A 203 -15.61 4.91 23.90
C GLN A 203 -15.61 5.22 25.39
N GLU A 204 -14.49 4.93 26.05
CA GLU A 204 -14.32 5.17 27.49
C GLU A 204 -14.29 6.69 27.83
N PRO A 205 -14.58 7.08 29.09
CA PRO A 205 -14.64 8.48 29.49
C PRO A 205 -13.36 9.28 29.23
N ASP A 206 -12.19 8.64 29.25
CA ASP A 206 -10.90 9.28 28.95
C ASP A 206 -10.56 9.32 27.44
N GLY A 207 -11.36 8.68 26.59
CA GLY A 207 -11.19 8.63 25.14
C GLY A 207 -10.71 7.30 24.58
N TYR A 208 -10.29 6.35 25.43
CA TYR A 208 -9.85 5.03 24.98
C TYR A 208 -10.97 4.28 24.25
N LEU A 209 -10.64 3.55 23.19
CA LEU A 209 -11.62 2.79 22.39
C LEU A 209 -11.00 1.47 21.92
N HIS A 210 -11.31 0.39 22.63
CA HIS A 210 -10.98 -0.97 22.21
C HIS A 210 -11.86 -1.97 22.96
N THR A 211 -12.73 -2.71 22.27
CA THR A 211 -13.76 -3.51 22.94
C THR A 211 -13.16 -4.69 23.70
N ALA A 212 -12.12 -5.35 23.15
CA ALA A 212 -11.48 -6.48 23.84
C ALA A 212 -10.88 -6.09 25.19
N PHE A 213 -10.31 -4.88 25.29
CA PHE A 213 -9.78 -4.36 26.54
C PHE A 213 -10.89 -3.81 27.44
N THR A 214 -11.96 -3.23 26.89
CA THR A 214 -13.12 -2.81 27.70
C THR A 214 -13.83 -3.99 28.34
N LEU A 215 -13.95 -5.10 27.60
CA LEU A 215 -14.62 -6.34 28.00
C LEU A 215 -13.65 -7.38 28.62
N ARG A 216 -12.40 -6.99 28.87
CA ARG A 216 -11.37 -7.93 29.33
C ARG A 216 -11.68 -8.48 30.70
N ASP A 217 -11.19 -9.70 30.95
CA ASP A 217 -11.05 -10.19 32.31
C ASP A 217 -9.89 -9.44 32.98
N THR A 218 -10.20 -8.41 33.76
CA THR A 218 -9.22 -7.57 34.45
C THR A 218 -8.42 -8.32 35.51
N THR A 219 -8.82 -9.53 35.90
CA THR A 219 -8.00 -10.39 36.77
C THR A 219 -6.75 -10.92 36.04
N ARG A 220 -6.85 -11.10 34.72
CA ARG A 220 -5.78 -11.64 33.84
C ARG A 220 -5.12 -10.56 32.99
N TRP A 221 -5.89 -9.62 32.45
CA TRP A 221 -5.41 -8.51 31.62
C TRP A 221 -5.59 -7.19 32.39
N LYS A 222 -4.62 -6.86 33.23
CA LYS A 222 -4.76 -5.75 34.18
C LYS A 222 -4.65 -4.37 33.53
N GLU A 223 -3.68 -4.20 32.63
CA GLU A 223 -3.21 -2.87 32.20
C GLU A 223 -3.36 -2.65 30.69
N ARG A 224 -3.77 -1.43 30.31
CA ARG A 224 -3.66 -0.93 28.93
C ARG A 224 -2.21 -0.69 28.56
N TRP A 225 -1.89 -0.83 27.28
CA TRP A 225 -0.54 -0.68 26.74
C TRP A 225 0.50 -1.56 27.47
N SER A 226 0.13 -2.74 27.95
CA SER A 226 1.09 -3.62 28.61
C SER A 226 2.18 -4.06 27.61
N PRO A 227 3.49 -3.97 27.93
CA PRO A 227 4.54 -4.47 27.05
C PRO A 227 4.38 -5.96 26.70
N ARG A 228 3.76 -6.75 27.58
CA ARG A 228 3.46 -8.18 27.34
C ARG A 228 2.40 -8.38 26.26
N ASN A 229 1.52 -7.39 26.08
CA ASN A 229 0.34 -7.45 25.22
C ASN A 229 0.52 -6.56 23.97
N ARG A 230 1.76 -6.24 23.57
CA ARG A 230 2.01 -5.49 22.33
C ARG A 230 1.39 -6.16 21.10
N GLY A 231 1.28 -7.49 21.11
CA GLY A 231 0.65 -8.26 20.05
C GLY A 231 -0.88 -8.26 20.04
N ASP A 232 -1.54 -7.52 20.95
CA ASP A 232 -2.99 -7.49 21.12
C ASP A 232 -3.66 -6.28 20.42
N HIS A 233 -2.94 -5.57 19.53
CA HIS A 233 -3.51 -4.65 18.53
C HIS A 233 -4.20 -3.39 19.07
N GLU A 234 -3.83 -2.91 20.26
CA GLU A 234 -4.40 -1.68 20.86
C GLU A 234 -4.27 -0.44 19.94
N GLY A 235 -3.07 -0.22 19.42
CA GLY A 235 -2.75 0.85 18.48
C GLY A 235 -3.25 0.54 17.07
N TYR A 236 -3.20 -0.71 16.62
CA TYR A 236 -3.73 -1.12 15.32
C TYR A 236 -5.21 -0.77 15.16
N VAL A 237 -6.04 -1.16 16.13
CA VAL A 237 -7.48 -0.85 16.13
C VAL A 237 -7.71 0.67 16.22
N SER A 238 -6.97 1.35 17.10
CA SER A 238 -7.08 2.80 17.30
C SER A 238 -6.75 3.58 16.02
N GLY A 239 -5.72 3.16 15.28
CA GLY A 239 -5.31 3.80 14.03
C GLY A 239 -6.39 3.72 12.95
N TYR A 240 -7.02 2.55 12.76
CA TYR A 240 -8.14 2.44 11.82
C TYR A 240 -9.35 3.30 12.20
N PHE A 241 -9.65 3.44 13.49
CA PHE A 241 -10.72 4.34 13.93
C PHE A 241 -10.40 5.80 13.54
N ILE A 242 -9.17 6.25 13.80
CA ILE A 242 -8.70 7.59 13.44
C ILE A 242 -8.78 7.82 11.92
N GLU A 243 -8.34 6.87 11.12
CA GLU A 243 -8.41 6.90 9.65
C GLU A 243 -9.86 7.01 9.14
N SER A 244 -10.79 6.25 9.74
CA SER A 244 -12.21 6.32 9.40
C SER A 244 -12.81 7.69 9.71
N ALA A 245 -12.36 8.35 10.78
CA ALA A 245 -12.85 9.66 11.19
C ALA A 245 -12.44 10.79 10.23
N ILE A 246 -11.25 10.71 9.63
CA ILE A 246 -10.82 11.65 8.58
C ILE A 246 -11.81 11.59 7.41
N ASN A 247 -12.10 10.39 6.91
CA ASN A 247 -12.95 10.20 5.74
C ASN A 247 -14.43 10.53 6.01
N HIS A 248 -14.91 10.31 7.23
CA HIS A 248 -16.26 10.76 7.61
C HIS A 248 -16.37 12.29 7.67
N TYR A 249 -15.33 12.97 8.19
CA TYR A 249 -15.29 14.42 8.19
C TYR A 249 -15.26 14.98 6.77
N THR A 250 -14.45 14.42 5.86
CA THR A 250 -14.38 14.88 4.47
C THR A 250 -15.70 14.63 3.73
N LEU A 251 -16.32 13.45 3.91
CA LEU A 251 -17.65 13.13 3.36
C LEU A 251 -18.69 14.19 3.73
N THR A 252 -18.75 14.57 5.01
CA THR A 252 -19.78 15.49 5.51
C THR A 252 -19.37 16.96 5.39
N ASN A 253 -18.19 17.25 4.82
CA ASN A 253 -17.58 18.58 4.80
C ASN A 253 -17.55 19.24 6.18
N GLY A 254 -17.23 18.46 7.22
CA GLY A 254 -17.15 18.91 8.61
C GLY A 254 -18.48 19.28 9.26
N LYS A 255 -19.63 19.00 8.61
CA LYS A 255 -20.96 19.23 9.18
C LYS A 255 -21.28 18.24 10.31
N ASP A 256 -20.77 17.02 10.20
CA ASP A 256 -20.85 16.03 11.29
C ASP A 256 -19.46 15.73 11.84
N LYS A 257 -19.27 16.10 13.11
CA LYS A 257 -18.00 15.98 13.83
C LYS A 257 -17.99 14.83 14.84
N ARG A 258 -19.01 13.98 14.89
CA ARG A 258 -19.13 12.87 15.88
C ARG A 258 -17.85 12.01 15.91
N LEU A 259 -17.48 11.43 14.76
CA LEU A 259 -16.26 10.61 14.68
C LEU A 259 -14.97 11.43 14.82
N TYR A 260 -14.92 12.64 14.26
CA TYR A 260 -13.74 13.51 14.35
C TYR A 260 -13.41 13.89 15.80
N ASN A 261 -14.40 14.31 16.57
CA ASN A 261 -14.22 14.66 17.99
C ASN A 261 -13.84 13.43 18.81
N ALA A 262 -14.43 12.27 18.53
CA ALA A 262 -14.08 11.02 19.20
C ALA A 262 -12.64 10.57 18.87
N ALA A 263 -12.19 10.72 17.62
CA ALA A 263 -10.82 10.43 17.20
C ALA A 263 -9.82 11.38 17.85
N LYS A 264 -10.14 12.68 17.99
CA LYS A 264 -9.34 13.62 18.80
C LYS A 264 -9.24 13.16 20.24
N LYS A 265 -10.36 12.80 20.86
CA LYS A 265 -10.38 12.30 22.25
C LYS A 265 -9.55 11.04 22.42
N LEU A 266 -9.58 10.12 21.45
CA LEU A 266 -8.71 8.95 21.43
C LEU A 266 -7.24 9.35 21.30
N ALA A 267 -6.89 10.20 20.34
CA ALA A 267 -5.51 10.65 20.15
C ALA A 267 -4.98 11.40 21.39
N ASP A 268 -5.79 12.25 22.02
CA ASP A 268 -5.47 12.94 23.27
C ASP A 268 -5.27 11.94 24.43
N CYS A 269 -6.08 10.89 24.52
CA CYS A 269 -5.89 9.80 25.49
C CYS A 269 -4.53 9.12 25.33
N TRP A 270 -4.15 8.80 24.08
CA TRP A 270 -2.85 8.22 23.79
C TRP A 270 -1.70 9.18 24.12
N VAL A 271 -1.81 10.45 23.73
CA VAL A 271 -0.82 11.49 24.07
C VAL A 271 -0.69 11.65 25.58
N ALA A 272 -1.79 11.58 26.34
CA ALA A 272 -1.76 11.72 27.80
C ALA A 272 -0.98 10.59 28.49
N ASN A 273 -0.98 9.37 27.93
CA ASN A 273 -0.46 8.17 28.58
C ASN A 273 0.87 7.66 28.01
N ILE A 274 1.17 7.94 26.73
CA ILE A 274 2.34 7.43 26.00
C ILE A 274 3.18 8.61 25.53
N GLY A 275 4.51 8.53 25.67
CA GLY A 275 5.42 9.60 25.26
C GLY A 275 6.61 9.80 26.20
N PRO A 276 7.48 10.80 25.92
CA PRO A 276 8.61 11.14 26.77
C PRO A 276 8.18 11.48 28.21
N GLY A 277 8.89 10.93 29.20
CA GLY A 277 8.55 11.08 30.62
C GLY A 277 7.29 10.32 31.06
N LYS A 278 6.65 9.56 30.15
CA LYS A 278 5.50 8.70 30.39
C LYS A 278 5.95 7.24 30.16
N LYS A 279 5.23 6.50 29.31
CA LYS A 279 5.51 5.08 29.01
C LYS A 279 6.11 4.92 27.61
N GLU A 280 7.25 4.24 27.53
CA GLU A 280 7.85 3.77 26.26
C GLU A 280 7.04 2.57 25.75
N TRP A 281 6.46 2.69 24.55
CA TRP A 281 5.58 1.67 24.00
C TRP A 281 5.51 1.74 22.47
N TYR A 282 5.22 0.59 21.84
CA TYR A 282 4.91 0.44 20.43
C TYR A 282 3.98 -0.75 20.25
N ASP A 283 3.17 -0.76 19.19
CA ASP A 283 2.28 -1.88 18.86
C ASP A 283 3.04 -2.98 18.11
N GLY A 284 2.70 -4.25 18.36
CA GLY A 284 3.17 -5.40 17.62
C GLY A 284 2.59 -5.49 16.20
N HIS A 285 1.57 -4.71 15.86
CA HIS A 285 1.09 -4.47 14.49
C HIS A 285 0.94 -2.96 14.24
N GLN A 286 1.82 -2.41 13.41
CA GLN A 286 1.88 -1.00 13.00
C GLN A 286 0.59 -0.57 12.31
N GLU A 287 0.17 0.67 12.52
CA GLU A 287 -0.94 1.38 11.83
C GLU A 287 -1.14 2.73 12.52
N MET A 288 -1.06 2.73 13.86
CA MET A 288 -1.26 3.90 14.70
C MET A 288 -0.33 5.05 14.31
N GLU A 289 0.93 4.75 13.98
CA GLU A 289 1.93 5.75 13.67
C GLU A 289 1.56 6.53 12.40
N GLN A 290 1.14 5.85 11.32
CA GLN A 290 0.71 6.55 10.11
C GLN A 290 -0.63 7.27 10.30
N ALA A 291 -1.56 6.67 11.05
CA ALA A 291 -2.85 7.28 11.36
C ALA A 291 -2.67 8.59 12.15
N LEU A 292 -1.79 8.60 13.16
CA LEU A 292 -1.48 9.79 13.96
C LEU A 292 -0.81 10.89 13.13
N VAL A 293 0.12 10.57 12.22
CA VAL A 293 0.70 11.60 11.35
C VAL A 293 -0.35 12.18 10.40
N ARG A 294 -1.15 11.32 9.75
CA ARG A 294 -2.20 11.77 8.83
C ARG A 294 -3.26 12.58 9.54
N PHE A 295 -3.70 12.15 10.72
CA PHE A 295 -4.68 12.86 11.52
C PHE A 295 -4.12 14.15 12.11
N GLY A 296 -2.88 14.16 12.59
CA GLY A 296 -2.20 15.37 13.06
C GLY A 296 -2.15 16.46 11.99
N ARG A 297 -1.76 16.10 10.76
CA ARG A 297 -1.82 17.00 9.59
C ARG A 297 -3.24 17.46 9.32
N PHE A 298 -4.21 16.55 9.33
CA PHE A 298 -5.61 16.88 9.08
C PHE A 298 -6.17 17.86 10.12
N VAL A 299 -5.89 17.65 11.40
CA VAL A 299 -6.29 18.52 12.51
C VAL A 299 -5.63 19.90 12.36
N ASN A 300 -4.34 19.96 12.01
CA ASN A 300 -3.65 21.21 11.67
C ASN A 300 -4.30 21.93 10.48
N ASP A 301 -4.69 21.21 9.43
CA ASP A 301 -5.34 21.78 8.25
C ASP A 301 -6.75 22.31 8.54
N MET A 302 -7.49 21.66 9.45
CA MET A 302 -8.86 22.04 9.80
C MET A 302 -8.94 23.11 10.91
N GLU A 303 -7.99 23.12 11.86
CA GLU A 303 -8.03 23.97 13.06
C GLU A 303 -6.91 25.04 13.12
N GLY A 304 -5.88 24.93 12.27
CA GLY A 304 -4.77 25.87 12.19
C GLY A 304 -3.70 25.69 13.27
N LYS A 305 -2.83 26.70 13.41
CA LYS A 305 -1.57 26.64 14.19
C LYS A 305 -1.70 26.40 15.70
N LYS A 306 -2.90 26.48 16.27
CA LYS A 306 -3.15 26.24 17.72
C LYS A 306 -3.74 24.86 17.99
N SER A 307 -3.80 24.00 16.97
CA SER A 307 -4.36 22.66 17.11
C SER A 307 -3.40 21.72 17.87
N HIS A 308 -3.90 20.56 18.30
CA HIS A 308 -3.09 19.51 18.92
C HIS A 308 -2.37 18.61 17.90
N GLY A 309 -2.49 18.89 16.60
CA GLY A 309 -2.00 18.02 15.52
C GLY A 309 -0.51 17.68 15.62
N ASP A 310 0.33 18.65 15.99
CA ASP A 310 1.76 18.44 16.18
C ASP A 310 2.08 17.47 17.33
N SER A 311 1.22 17.42 18.36
CA SER A 311 1.38 16.44 19.46
C SER A 311 1.09 15.02 19.00
N TYR A 312 0.17 14.84 18.04
CA TYR A 312 -0.12 13.54 17.45
C TYR A 312 1.05 13.07 16.56
N ILE A 313 1.63 13.98 15.77
CA ILE A 313 2.83 13.70 14.95
C ILE A 313 4.02 13.35 15.85
N ALA A 314 4.23 14.09 16.95
CA ALA A 314 5.28 13.81 17.91
C ALA A 314 5.10 12.44 18.58
N LEU A 315 3.87 12.06 18.94
CA LEU A 315 3.57 10.73 19.45
C LEU A 315 3.88 9.64 18.41
N ALA A 316 3.52 9.83 17.15
CA ALA A 316 3.84 8.88 16.09
C ALA A 316 5.35 8.60 15.99
N LYS A 317 6.17 9.65 16.02
CA LYS A 317 7.63 9.51 16.06
C LYS A 317 8.09 8.76 17.31
N PHE A 318 7.54 9.07 18.48
CA PHE A 318 7.90 8.40 19.72
C PHE A 318 7.60 6.89 19.69
N LEU A 319 6.46 6.49 19.12
CA LEU A 319 6.11 5.07 18.93
C LEU A 319 7.13 4.37 18.02
N LEU A 320 7.55 5.01 16.93
CA LEU A 320 8.58 4.49 16.03
C LEU A 320 9.96 4.39 16.72
N ASP A 321 10.39 5.43 17.44
CA ASP A 321 11.66 5.45 18.17
C ASP A 321 11.71 4.42 19.31
N SER A 322 10.55 4.01 19.83
CA SER A 322 10.42 2.97 20.86
C SER A 322 10.55 1.55 20.31
N ARG A 323 10.46 1.36 18.99
CA ARG A 323 10.42 0.04 18.32
C ARG A 323 11.83 -0.57 18.22
N LYS A 324 12.16 -1.46 19.17
CA LYS A 324 13.45 -2.18 19.25
C LYS A 324 13.35 -3.41 20.17
N ASN A 325 14.38 -4.26 20.15
CA ASN A 325 14.56 -5.42 21.03
C ASN A 325 13.48 -6.52 20.95
N GLY A 326 12.74 -6.60 19.83
CA GLY A 326 11.80 -7.68 19.56
C GLY A 326 12.24 -8.54 18.37
N SER A 327 11.40 -8.66 17.35
CA SER A 327 11.59 -9.65 16.28
C SER A 327 11.57 -9.04 14.87
N GLU A 328 11.97 -9.84 13.88
CA GLU A 328 11.77 -9.44 12.48
C GLU A 328 10.29 -9.44 12.08
N TYR A 329 9.45 -10.30 12.70
CA TYR A 329 8.03 -10.44 12.36
C TYR A 329 7.25 -9.12 12.48
N ASP A 330 7.52 -8.35 13.53
CA ASP A 330 6.95 -7.04 13.85
C ASP A 330 7.92 -5.86 13.64
N GLN A 331 9.02 -6.12 12.92
CA GLN A 331 10.06 -5.14 12.57
C GLN A 331 10.60 -4.39 13.79
N SER A 332 10.75 -5.08 14.93
CA SER A 332 11.31 -4.53 16.17
C SER A 332 12.67 -5.14 16.55
N HIS A 333 13.24 -6.00 15.71
CA HIS A 333 14.59 -6.58 15.89
C HIS A 333 15.71 -5.54 16.04
N VAL A 334 15.59 -4.38 15.39
CA VAL A 334 16.51 -3.22 15.53
C VAL A 334 15.72 -1.90 15.48
N PRO A 335 16.27 -0.79 16.00
CA PRO A 335 15.67 0.53 15.85
C PRO A 335 15.36 0.85 14.39
N VAL A 336 14.27 1.56 14.14
CA VAL A 336 13.74 1.80 12.78
C VAL A 336 14.76 2.49 11.85
N GLN A 337 15.63 3.34 12.37
CA GLN A 337 16.70 4.02 11.63
C GLN A 337 17.83 3.07 11.18
N GLN A 338 17.90 1.86 11.73
CA GLN A 338 18.92 0.85 11.44
C GLN A 338 18.39 -0.29 10.55
N GLN A 339 17.14 -0.18 10.08
CA GLN A 339 16.54 -1.19 9.22
C GLN A 339 16.90 -0.92 7.75
N TYR A 340 17.57 -1.88 7.11
CA TYR A 340 18.01 -1.78 5.72
C TYR A 340 17.38 -2.81 4.78
N GLU A 341 16.68 -3.81 5.33
CA GLU A 341 15.99 -4.85 4.55
C GLU A 341 14.54 -5.00 4.99
N ALA A 342 13.66 -5.26 4.03
CA ALA A 342 12.26 -5.58 4.29
C ALA A 342 12.14 -7.02 4.80
N VAL A 343 11.73 -7.19 6.06
CA VAL A 343 11.67 -8.49 6.75
C VAL A 343 10.35 -8.67 7.51
N GLY A 344 10.03 -9.93 7.84
CA GLY A 344 8.83 -10.27 8.60
C GLY A 344 7.53 -10.02 7.84
N HIS A 345 6.45 -9.83 8.60
CA HIS A 345 5.09 -9.73 8.05
C HIS A 345 4.91 -8.52 7.12
N ALA A 346 4.39 -8.74 5.91
CA ALA A 346 4.41 -7.73 4.84
C ALA A 346 3.52 -6.49 5.12
N VAL A 347 2.34 -6.67 5.74
CA VAL A 347 1.45 -5.55 6.12
C VAL A 347 2.09 -4.68 7.21
N ARG A 348 2.49 -5.30 8.33
CA ARG A 348 3.22 -4.63 9.42
C ARG A 348 4.39 -3.80 8.90
N ALA A 349 5.23 -4.41 8.07
CA ALA A 349 6.36 -3.76 7.45
C ALA A 349 5.94 -2.54 6.61
N THR A 350 4.99 -2.68 5.68
CA THR A 350 4.59 -1.56 4.82
C THR A 350 3.88 -0.43 5.56
N TYR A 351 3.08 -0.74 6.59
CA TYR A 351 2.47 0.28 7.45
C TYR A 351 3.54 1.01 8.28
N ASN A 352 4.54 0.29 8.79
CA ASN A 352 5.71 0.89 9.45
C ASN A 352 6.47 1.82 8.51
N TYR A 353 6.78 1.37 7.29
CA TYR A 353 7.58 2.14 6.36
C TYR A 353 6.82 3.36 5.83
N SER A 354 5.49 3.24 5.67
CA SER A 354 4.58 4.37 5.42
C SER A 354 4.68 5.42 6.54
N ALA A 355 4.58 5.00 7.81
CA ALA A 355 4.72 5.89 8.95
C ALA A 355 6.12 6.51 9.07
N MET A 356 7.17 5.74 8.83
CA MET A 356 8.56 6.23 8.82
C MET A 356 8.77 7.28 7.72
N ALA A 357 8.22 7.06 6.52
CA ALA A 357 8.28 8.05 5.43
C ALA A 357 7.53 9.34 5.79
N ASP A 358 6.39 9.21 6.45
CA ASP A 358 5.63 10.33 6.97
C ASP A 358 6.41 11.14 8.02
N VAL A 359 6.99 10.48 9.02
CA VAL A 359 7.85 11.12 10.04
C VAL A 359 9.08 11.75 9.41
N ALA A 360 9.75 11.06 8.47
CA ALA A 360 10.89 11.59 7.74
C ALA A 360 10.55 12.91 7.00
N ALA A 361 9.35 13.00 6.43
CA ALA A 361 8.87 14.18 5.72
C ALA A 361 8.42 15.30 6.67
N GLU A 362 7.82 14.99 7.82
CA GLU A 362 7.36 16.02 8.79
C GLU A 362 8.50 16.61 9.61
N THR A 363 9.53 15.82 9.92
CA THR A 363 10.58 16.20 10.88
C THR A 363 11.91 16.55 10.23
N GLY A 364 12.10 16.19 8.96
CA GLY A 364 13.39 16.33 8.27
C GLY A 364 14.49 15.43 8.82
N ASP A 365 14.16 14.41 9.64
CA ASP A 365 15.14 13.50 10.24
C ASP A 365 15.83 12.64 9.17
N ILE A 366 17.10 12.93 8.93
CA ILE A 366 17.91 12.35 7.85
C ILE A 366 18.16 10.85 8.07
N ASP A 367 18.19 10.38 9.32
CA ASP A 367 18.41 8.96 9.62
C ASP A 367 17.16 8.14 9.26
N TYR A 368 15.96 8.69 9.52
CA TYR A 368 14.71 8.13 9.01
C TYR A 368 14.66 8.12 7.47
N GLN A 369 15.04 9.23 6.82
CA GLN A 369 15.09 9.31 5.36
C GLN A 369 16.03 8.26 4.76
N SER A 370 17.17 8.00 5.42
CA SER A 370 18.13 6.97 5.01
C SER A 370 17.54 5.57 5.13
N ALA A 371 16.97 5.21 6.29
CA ALA A 371 16.35 3.90 6.49
C ALA A 371 15.20 3.64 5.50
N VAL A 372 14.30 4.61 5.35
CA VAL A 372 13.17 4.53 4.41
C VAL A 372 13.63 4.28 2.98
N MET A 373 14.67 4.98 2.51
CA MET A 373 15.21 4.77 1.16
C MET A 373 15.84 3.39 1.00
N SER A 374 16.57 2.91 2.02
CA SER A 374 17.16 1.57 1.98
C SER A 374 16.10 0.46 1.99
N LEU A 375 15.05 0.61 2.81
CA LEU A 375 13.91 -0.30 2.86
C LEU A 375 13.15 -0.33 1.54
N TRP A 376 12.88 0.85 0.95
CA TRP A 376 12.29 0.95 -0.38
C TRP A 376 13.16 0.23 -1.43
N ASN A 377 14.46 0.49 -1.45
CA ASN A 377 15.37 -0.12 -2.41
C ASN A 377 15.45 -1.65 -2.25
N ASN A 378 15.57 -2.17 -1.02
CA ASN A 378 15.56 -3.61 -0.78
C ASN A 378 14.23 -4.23 -1.23
N MET A 379 13.11 -3.64 -0.85
CA MET A 379 11.79 -4.15 -1.19
C MET A 379 11.58 -4.20 -2.70
N ILE A 380 11.77 -3.06 -3.39
CA ILE A 380 11.48 -2.92 -4.82
C ILE A 380 12.47 -3.69 -5.69
N ASN A 381 13.76 -3.70 -5.35
CA ASN A 381 14.80 -4.29 -6.21
C ASN A 381 15.24 -5.69 -5.80
N LYS A 382 14.60 -6.29 -4.78
CA LYS A 382 14.91 -7.68 -4.34
C LYS A 382 13.70 -8.51 -3.92
N LYS A 383 12.56 -7.90 -3.55
CA LYS A 383 11.43 -8.60 -2.92
C LYS A 383 10.05 -8.19 -3.45
N TYR A 384 9.99 -7.63 -4.66
CA TYR A 384 8.78 -7.10 -5.29
C TYR A 384 8.38 -7.97 -6.48
N TYR A 385 7.12 -8.40 -6.53
CA TYR A 385 6.60 -9.20 -7.63
C TYR A 385 6.23 -8.32 -8.83
N LEU A 386 6.32 -8.87 -10.04
CA LEU A 386 5.98 -8.16 -11.29
C LEU A 386 4.57 -7.56 -11.28
N THR A 387 3.62 -8.23 -10.62
CA THR A 387 2.22 -7.78 -10.45
C THR A 387 2.06 -6.66 -9.41
N GLY A 388 3.15 -6.21 -8.81
CA GLY A 388 3.18 -5.24 -7.73
C GLY A 388 2.77 -5.74 -6.35
N GLY A 389 2.71 -7.07 -6.16
CA GLY A 389 2.52 -7.68 -4.85
C GLY A 389 3.83 -7.82 -4.06
N ILE A 390 3.70 -8.01 -2.74
CA ILE A 390 4.81 -8.25 -1.82
C ILE A 390 4.47 -9.34 -0.78
N GLY A 391 5.51 -10.03 -0.30
CA GLY A 391 5.38 -11.14 0.63
C GLY A 391 5.35 -12.48 -0.10
N SER A 392 6.45 -13.25 0.01
CA SER A 392 6.56 -14.57 -0.60
C SER A 392 5.77 -15.63 0.18
N GLY A 393 5.52 -15.37 1.47
CA GLY A 393 4.89 -16.30 2.41
C GLY A 393 5.81 -17.43 2.87
N GLU A 394 7.13 -17.28 2.70
CA GLU A 394 8.12 -18.18 3.30
C GLU A 394 8.33 -17.89 4.78
N THR A 395 8.03 -16.67 5.20
CA THR A 395 7.80 -16.29 6.59
C THR A 395 6.30 -16.06 6.82
N SER A 396 5.86 -15.99 8.08
CA SER A 396 4.45 -15.79 8.46
C SER A 396 3.81 -14.57 7.77
N GLU A 397 3.17 -14.81 6.61
CA GLU A 397 2.53 -13.80 5.75
C GLU A 397 3.52 -12.74 5.22
N GLY A 398 4.81 -13.05 5.23
CA GLY A 398 5.87 -12.07 5.19
C GLY A 398 6.83 -12.17 4.02
N PHE A 399 7.87 -11.36 4.10
CA PHE A 399 9.00 -11.35 3.17
C PHE A 399 9.87 -12.59 3.35
N GLY A 400 10.27 -13.20 2.24
CA GLY A 400 11.36 -14.18 2.20
C GLY A 400 12.74 -13.51 2.03
N PRO A 401 13.80 -14.31 1.82
CA PRO A 401 15.12 -13.81 1.45
C PRO A 401 15.09 -12.98 0.16
N ASN A 402 16.14 -12.18 -0.06
CA ASN A 402 16.33 -11.42 -1.31
C ASN A 402 16.24 -12.38 -2.51
N TYR A 403 15.50 -11.99 -3.55
CA TYR A 403 15.23 -12.74 -4.78
C TYR A 403 14.37 -14.01 -4.62
N SER A 404 13.90 -14.32 -3.42
CA SER A 404 13.01 -15.46 -3.18
C SER A 404 11.55 -15.13 -3.54
N LEU A 405 11.26 -15.19 -4.84
CA LEU A 405 9.99 -14.77 -5.43
C LEU A 405 9.27 -15.94 -6.12
N ARG A 406 8.87 -16.94 -5.33
CA ARG A 406 8.08 -18.08 -5.82
C ARG A 406 6.73 -17.62 -6.40
N ASN A 407 6.26 -18.27 -7.47
CA ASN A 407 5.02 -17.88 -8.16
C ASN A 407 3.72 -18.23 -7.42
N ASN A 408 3.74 -19.24 -6.54
CA ASN A 408 2.68 -19.46 -5.56
C ASN A 408 2.88 -18.51 -4.35
N ALA A 409 2.88 -17.21 -4.64
CA ALA A 409 3.21 -16.15 -3.71
C ALA A 409 2.09 -15.91 -2.68
N TYR A 410 2.44 -15.36 -1.52
CA TYR A 410 1.45 -14.91 -0.55
C TYR A 410 0.76 -13.64 -1.06
N CYS A 411 1.53 -12.57 -1.31
CA CYS A 411 1.03 -11.32 -1.93
C CYS A 411 -0.33 -10.90 -1.37
N GLU A 412 -0.41 -10.69 -0.07
CA GLU A 412 -1.66 -10.35 0.59
C GLU A 412 -2.31 -9.10 -0.03
N SER A 413 -3.63 -9.06 -0.14
CA SER A 413 -4.33 -7.85 -0.60
C SER A 413 -4.08 -6.65 0.34
N CYS A 414 -3.99 -6.87 1.66
CA CYS A 414 -3.59 -5.80 2.59
C CYS A 414 -2.15 -5.33 2.39
N SER A 415 -1.22 -6.24 2.06
CA SER A 415 0.18 -5.83 1.85
C SER A 415 0.30 -4.99 0.59
N SER A 416 -0.53 -5.26 -0.42
CA SER A 416 -0.66 -4.43 -1.63
C SER A 416 -1.24 -3.04 -1.31
N ALA A 417 -2.26 -2.95 -0.44
CA ALA A 417 -2.79 -1.67 0.02
C ALA A 417 -1.74 -0.87 0.82
N GLY A 418 -1.07 -1.50 1.79
CA GLY A 418 0.01 -0.88 2.56
C GLY A 418 1.18 -0.42 1.69
N LEU A 419 1.52 -1.19 0.66
CA LEU A 419 2.55 -0.84 -0.29
C LEU A 419 2.19 0.41 -1.10
N ILE A 420 0.94 0.54 -1.56
CA ILE A 420 0.44 1.75 -2.22
C ILE A 420 0.56 2.96 -1.28
N PHE A 421 0.23 2.81 0.01
CA PHE A 421 0.39 3.90 0.98
C PHE A 421 1.85 4.32 1.10
N PHE A 422 2.76 3.36 1.26
CA PHE A 422 4.19 3.64 1.36
C PHE A 422 4.73 4.32 0.10
N GLN A 423 4.42 3.80 -1.09
CA GLN A 423 4.82 4.38 -2.37
C GLN A 423 4.24 5.80 -2.54
N TYR A 424 2.99 6.02 -2.14
CA TYR A 424 2.40 7.36 -2.13
C TYR A 424 3.14 8.32 -1.20
N LYS A 425 3.55 7.90 0.01
CA LYS A 425 4.36 8.76 0.91
C LYS A 425 5.72 9.09 0.32
N MET A 426 6.34 8.14 -0.38
CA MET A 426 7.58 8.38 -1.11
C MET A 426 7.36 9.39 -2.25
N ASN A 427 6.24 9.34 -2.98
CA ASN A 427 5.90 10.35 -3.98
C ASN A 427 5.77 11.75 -3.35
N LEU A 428 5.09 11.86 -2.21
CA LEU A 428 4.95 13.13 -1.50
C LEU A 428 6.30 13.70 -1.03
N ALA A 429 7.20 12.86 -0.50
CA ALA A 429 8.48 13.29 0.02
C ALA A 429 9.48 13.67 -1.09
N TYR A 430 9.59 12.85 -2.13
CA TYR A 430 10.66 12.96 -3.14
C TYR A 430 10.24 13.68 -4.43
N HIS A 431 8.93 13.88 -4.65
CA HIS A 431 8.39 14.54 -5.84
C HIS A 431 8.83 13.83 -7.14
N ASP A 432 8.92 12.50 -7.09
CA ASP A 432 9.42 11.66 -8.17
C ASP A 432 8.31 10.70 -8.64
N ALA A 433 8.08 10.72 -9.96
CA ALA A 433 7.03 9.96 -10.61
C ALA A 433 7.22 8.45 -10.53
N LYS A 434 8.45 7.95 -10.32
CA LYS A 434 8.69 6.51 -10.23
C LYS A 434 7.92 5.85 -9.09
N TYR A 435 7.63 6.61 -8.03
CA TYR A 435 6.81 6.12 -6.92
C TYR A 435 5.33 6.01 -7.31
N ALA A 436 4.87 6.87 -8.22
CA ALA A 436 3.55 6.76 -8.84
C ALA A 436 3.46 5.67 -9.90
N ASP A 437 4.54 5.41 -10.64
CA ASP A 437 4.63 4.24 -11.51
C ASP A 437 4.47 2.93 -10.72
N LEU A 438 5.09 2.87 -9.53
CA LEU A 438 5.00 1.72 -8.64
C LEU A 438 3.58 1.49 -8.09
N TYR A 439 2.90 2.52 -7.57
CA TYR A 439 1.54 2.29 -7.08
C TYR A 439 0.54 2.10 -8.21
N GLU A 440 0.78 2.64 -9.41
CA GLU A 440 0.01 2.29 -10.61
C GLU A 440 0.14 0.78 -10.91
N GLU A 441 1.37 0.25 -10.91
CA GLU A 441 1.64 -1.18 -11.14
C GLU A 441 0.90 -2.07 -10.13
N THR A 442 1.03 -1.79 -8.83
CA THR A 442 0.34 -2.57 -7.78
C THR A 442 -1.18 -2.45 -7.90
N MET A 443 -1.69 -1.23 -8.17
CA MET A 443 -3.12 -0.97 -8.21
C MET A 443 -3.80 -1.66 -9.40
N TYR A 444 -3.25 -1.53 -10.61
CA TYR A 444 -3.84 -2.09 -11.82
C TYR A 444 -3.72 -3.62 -11.93
N ASN A 445 -2.87 -4.26 -11.11
CA ASN A 445 -2.60 -5.69 -11.17
C ASN A 445 -3.01 -6.43 -9.90
N ALA A 446 -2.19 -6.38 -8.84
CA ALA A 446 -2.44 -7.11 -7.61
C ALA A 446 -3.74 -6.68 -6.94
N LEU A 447 -3.96 -5.36 -6.78
CA LEU A 447 -5.10 -4.86 -6.01
C LEU A 447 -6.42 -4.88 -6.79
N LEU A 448 -6.47 -4.42 -8.05
CA LEU A 448 -7.69 -4.58 -8.87
C LEU A 448 -8.08 -6.05 -9.03
N GLY A 449 -7.06 -6.93 -9.12
CA GLY A 449 -7.24 -8.37 -9.25
C GLY A 449 -7.60 -9.09 -7.96
N SER A 450 -7.58 -8.40 -6.81
CA SER A 450 -7.95 -9.02 -5.55
C SER A 450 -9.45 -9.27 -5.45
N LEU A 451 -10.30 -8.48 -6.11
CA LEU A 451 -11.74 -8.73 -6.20
C LEU A 451 -12.10 -9.35 -7.56
N ASP A 452 -13.09 -10.24 -7.58
CA ASP A 452 -13.70 -10.66 -8.84
C ASP A 452 -14.44 -9.48 -9.51
N LEU A 453 -14.77 -9.64 -10.79
CA LEU A 453 -15.42 -8.61 -11.60
C LEU A 453 -16.77 -8.17 -11.02
N GLU A 454 -17.51 -9.10 -10.42
CA GLU A 454 -18.80 -8.86 -9.79
C GLU A 454 -18.69 -8.27 -8.38
N GLY A 455 -17.54 -8.31 -7.71
CA GLY A 455 -17.38 -7.81 -6.34
C GLY A 455 -18.07 -8.70 -5.29
N LYS A 456 -18.09 -10.01 -5.52
CA LYS A 456 -18.69 -11.02 -4.63
C LYS A 456 -17.63 -11.85 -3.90
N ASN A 457 -16.43 -11.96 -4.47
CA ASN A 457 -15.34 -12.77 -3.94
C ASN A 457 -14.04 -12.00 -3.97
N PHE A 458 -13.15 -12.28 -3.03
CA PHE A 458 -11.84 -11.64 -2.91
C PHE A 458 -10.70 -12.63 -2.70
N TYR A 459 -9.47 -12.19 -2.98
CA TYR A 459 -8.25 -12.88 -2.61
C TYR A 459 -7.73 -12.34 -1.29
N TYR A 460 -7.48 -13.23 -0.33
CA TYR A 460 -6.53 -12.93 0.74
C TYR A 460 -5.13 -12.91 0.14
N THR A 461 -4.72 -14.02 -0.49
CA THR A 461 -3.44 -14.18 -1.19
C THR A 461 -3.56 -13.97 -2.69
N ASN A 462 -2.59 -13.29 -3.32
CA ASN A 462 -2.59 -13.01 -4.76
C ASN A 462 -1.43 -13.72 -5.49
N PRO A 463 -1.47 -15.06 -5.65
CA PRO A 463 -0.43 -15.80 -6.34
C PRO A 463 -0.38 -15.47 -7.85
N LEU A 464 0.82 -15.58 -8.43
CA LEU A 464 1.08 -15.44 -9.89
C LEU A 464 0.92 -16.77 -10.63
N SER A 465 0.77 -17.87 -9.90
CA SER A 465 0.42 -19.20 -10.41
C SER A 465 -0.58 -19.82 -9.45
N SER A 466 -1.78 -20.13 -9.93
CA SER A 466 -2.87 -20.59 -9.07
C SER A 466 -3.74 -21.65 -9.72
N SER A 467 -4.31 -22.50 -8.88
CA SER A 467 -5.40 -23.42 -9.19
C SER A 467 -6.68 -23.09 -8.40
N GLN A 468 -6.65 -22.05 -7.57
CA GLN A 468 -7.72 -21.71 -6.62
C GLN A 468 -8.43 -20.42 -7.00
N SER A 469 -9.76 -20.47 -6.95
CA SER A 469 -10.61 -19.30 -7.08
C SER A 469 -10.54 -18.40 -5.85
N ARG A 470 -11.16 -17.21 -5.94
CA ARG A 470 -11.30 -16.26 -4.84
C ARG A 470 -12.21 -16.82 -3.73
N TYR A 471 -12.05 -16.25 -2.53
CA TYR A 471 -12.83 -16.56 -1.33
C TYR A 471 -14.10 -15.70 -1.27
N ALA A 472 -15.22 -16.28 -0.84
CA ALA A 472 -16.44 -15.51 -0.53
C ALA A 472 -16.31 -14.73 0.80
N TRP A 473 -15.57 -15.30 1.76
CA TRP A 473 -15.22 -14.69 3.04
C TRP A 473 -13.97 -15.37 3.62
N HIS A 474 -13.37 -14.79 4.65
CA HIS A 474 -12.19 -15.33 5.32
C HIS A 474 -12.27 -15.14 6.83
N VAL A 475 -11.76 -16.11 7.61
CA VAL A 475 -11.78 -16.10 9.08
C VAL A 475 -11.00 -14.91 9.68
N CYS A 476 -10.03 -14.39 8.94
CA CYS A 476 -9.35 -13.12 9.22
C CYS A 476 -9.71 -12.14 8.10
N PRO A 477 -10.80 -11.34 8.23
CA PRO A 477 -11.27 -10.48 7.16
C PRO A 477 -10.52 -9.13 7.11
N CYS A 478 -9.20 -9.12 7.38
CA CYS A 478 -8.39 -7.89 7.36
C CYS A 478 -8.43 -7.17 6.00
N CYS A 479 -8.56 -7.92 4.89
CA CYS A 479 -8.57 -7.39 3.53
C CYS A 479 -9.89 -6.71 3.14
N VAL A 480 -11.00 -7.01 3.83
CA VAL A 480 -12.35 -6.78 3.28
C VAL A 480 -12.67 -5.29 3.14
N GLY A 481 -12.34 -4.49 4.16
CA GLY A 481 -12.45 -3.03 4.09
C GLY A 481 -11.20 -2.37 3.50
N ASN A 482 -10.04 -3.02 3.57
CA ASN A 482 -8.78 -2.46 3.08
C ASN A 482 -8.76 -2.28 1.54
N ILE A 483 -9.37 -3.21 0.81
CA ILE A 483 -9.47 -3.15 -0.66
C ILE A 483 -10.32 -1.94 -1.12
N PRO A 484 -11.61 -1.81 -0.74
CA PRO A 484 -12.45 -0.71 -1.21
C PRO A 484 -11.97 0.66 -0.71
N ARG A 485 -11.49 0.79 0.55
CA ARG A 485 -10.95 2.08 1.02
C ARG A 485 -9.77 2.55 0.18
N THR A 486 -8.95 1.61 -0.33
CA THR A 486 -7.81 1.96 -1.17
C THR A 486 -8.27 2.27 -2.59
N LEU A 487 -9.00 1.37 -3.25
CA LEU A 487 -9.37 1.54 -4.67
C LEU A 487 -10.32 2.71 -4.94
N LEU A 488 -11.17 3.08 -3.97
CA LEU A 488 -12.11 4.19 -4.12
C LEU A 488 -11.52 5.56 -3.75
N MET A 489 -10.29 5.64 -3.21
CA MET A 489 -9.61 6.93 -2.96
C MET A 489 -9.00 7.55 -4.24
N VAL A 490 -9.70 7.46 -5.37
CA VAL A 490 -9.22 7.89 -6.69
C VAL A 490 -8.65 9.32 -6.68
N PRO A 491 -9.29 10.35 -6.08
CA PRO A 491 -8.70 11.68 -6.02
C PRO A 491 -7.33 11.75 -5.34
N THR A 492 -7.15 10.99 -4.25
CA THR A 492 -5.90 10.96 -3.48
C THR A 492 -4.74 10.40 -4.31
N TRP A 493 -4.98 9.35 -5.09
CA TRP A 493 -3.94 8.74 -5.93
C TRP A 493 -3.70 9.50 -7.22
N THR A 494 -4.71 10.22 -7.71
CA THR A 494 -4.68 10.92 -9.00
C THR A 494 -3.94 12.23 -8.94
N TYR A 495 -4.09 12.98 -7.83
CA TYR A 495 -3.51 14.31 -7.72
C TYR A 495 -2.80 14.53 -6.38
N VAL A 496 -1.68 15.25 -6.44
CA VAL A 496 -1.03 15.84 -5.25
C VAL A 496 -0.69 17.29 -5.55
N ARG A 497 -0.63 18.15 -4.53
CA ARG A 497 -0.39 19.58 -4.69
C ARG A 497 1.03 19.92 -4.28
N GLY A 498 1.70 20.76 -5.06
CA GLY A 498 2.95 21.40 -4.65
C GLY A 498 2.74 22.90 -4.53
N GLU A 499 3.71 23.60 -3.95
CA GLU A 499 3.66 25.06 -3.81
C GLU A 499 3.43 25.79 -5.14
N LYS A 500 3.97 25.23 -6.23
CA LYS A 500 3.96 25.82 -7.57
C LYS A 500 2.80 25.35 -8.45
N GLY A 501 1.99 24.38 -7.99
CA GLY A 501 0.86 23.88 -8.78
C GLY A 501 0.46 22.44 -8.47
N LEU A 502 0.04 21.72 -9.50
CA LEU A 502 -0.67 20.44 -9.40
C LEU A 502 0.10 19.32 -10.08
N TYR A 503 0.27 18.19 -9.40
CA TYR A 503 0.83 16.97 -9.97
C TYR A 503 -0.31 16.02 -10.36
N VAL A 504 -0.22 15.47 -11.57
CA VAL A 504 -1.13 14.48 -12.12
C VAL A 504 -0.40 13.14 -12.16
N ASN A 505 -0.80 12.24 -11.26
CA ASN A 505 -0.17 10.94 -11.10
C ASN A 505 -0.95 9.81 -11.74
N MET A 506 -2.29 9.81 -11.75
CA MET A 506 -3.07 8.72 -12.36
C MET A 506 -3.85 9.22 -13.57
N PHE A 507 -4.03 8.33 -14.55
CA PHE A 507 -4.80 8.58 -15.76
C PHE A 507 -6.11 7.82 -15.69
N ILE A 508 -7.09 8.44 -15.03
CA ILE A 508 -8.40 7.85 -14.77
C ILE A 508 -9.44 8.85 -15.28
N GLY A 509 -10.27 8.43 -16.23
CA GLY A 509 -11.34 9.27 -16.75
C GLY A 509 -12.26 9.68 -15.61
N SER A 510 -12.24 10.95 -15.24
CA SER A 510 -12.83 11.44 -14.01
C SER A 510 -13.03 12.94 -14.02
N THR A 511 -13.95 13.43 -13.17
CA THR A 511 -14.07 14.85 -12.82
C THR A 511 -13.83 15.00 -11.33
N ILE A 512 -12.77 15.74 -10.97
CA ILE A 512 -12.30 15.90 -9.59
C ILE A 512 -12.06 17.38 -9.31
N GLN A 513 -12.56 17.86 -8.17
CA GLN A 513 -12.27 19.19 -7.65
C GLN A 513 -11.01 19.13 -6.78
N VAL A 514 -9.99 19.88 -7.16
CA VAL A 514 -8.74 20.02 -6.39
C VAL A 514 -8.69 21.41 -5.78
N GLU A 515 -8.78 21.48 -4.45
CA GLU A 515 -8.84 22.75 -3.74
C GLU A 515 -7.47 23.40 -3.59
N LYS A 516 -7.43 24.74 -3.51
CA LYS A 516 -6.23 25.54 -3.18
C LYS A 516 -4.99 25.32 -4.08
N VAL A 517 -5.14 24.89 -5.33
CA VAL A 517 -4.03 24.85 -6.30
C VAL A 517 -3.56 26.28 -6.60
N ALA A 518 -2.34 26.61 -6.18
CA ALA A 518 -1.84 27.99 -6.20
C ALA A 518 -2.84 28.99 -5.59
N GLY A 519 -3.64 28.60 -4.60
CA GLY A 519 -4.66 29.46 -3.97
C GLY A 519 -5.97 29.65 -4.77
N THR A 520 -6.26 28.81 -5.77
CA THR A 520 -7.60 28.70 -6.38
C THR A 520 -8.04 27.24 -6.40
N ASP A 521 -9.34 27.00 -6.34
CA ASP A 521 -9.89 25.66 -6.63
C ASP A 521 -9.84 25.40 -8.13
N VAL A 522 -9.57 24.16 -8.51
CA VAL A 522 -9.42 23.73 -9.91
C VAL A 522 -10.20 22.44 -10.11
N GLU A 523 -11.17 22.49 -11.01
CA GLU A 523 -11.80 21.26 -11.52
C GLU A 523 -10.89 20.66 -12.61
N MET A 524 -10.54 19.40 -12.43
CA MET A 524 -9.79 18.63 -13.42
C MET A 524 -10.72 17.60 -14.03
N VAL A 525 -10.90 17.65 -15.35
CA VAL A 525 -11.67 16.66 -16.11
C VAL A 525 -10.73 15.86 -16.98
N GLN A 526 -10.52 14.59 -16.67
CA GLN A 526 -9.79 13.66 -17.54
C GLN A 526 -10.78 12.85 -18.39
N LYS A 527 -10.50 12.74 -19.68
CA LYS A 527 -11.20 11.85 -20.62
C LYS A 527 -10.16 10.94 -21.29
N THR A 528 -10.28 9.66 -21.03
CA THR A 528 -9.33 8.65 -21.52
C THR A 528 -9.91 7.24 -21.41
N ASP A 529 -9.51 6.37 -22.34
CA ASP A 529 -9.73 4.92 -22.27
C ASP A 529 -8.55 4.19 -21.63
N TYR A 530 -7.59 4.90 -21.01
CA TYR A 530 -6.52 4.30 -20.23
C TYR A 530 -7.12 3.33 -19.19
N PRO A 531 -6.60 2.09 -19.08
CA PRO A 531 -5.30 1.61 -19.55
C PRO A 531 -5.29 0.98 -20.96
N TRP A 532 -6.40 1.04 -21.72
CA TRP A 532 -6.50 0.41 -23.05
C TRP A 532 -5.87 1.24 -24.16
N SER A 533 -5.76 2.56 -23.95
CA SER A 533 -5.18 3.51 -24.88
C SER A 533 -4.30 4.51 -24.14
N GLY A 534 -3.23 4.97 -24.81
CA GLY A 534 -2.34 6.00 -24.29
C GLY A 534 -2.86 7.44 -24.49
N ASN A 535 -4.05 7.62 -25.08
CA ASN A 535 -4.64 8.93 -25.35
C ASN A 535 -5.34 9.48 -24.12
N ILE A 536 -4.85 10.60 -23.59
CA ILE A 536 -5.38 11.25 -22.39
C ILE A 536 -5.68 12.71 -22.71
N SER A 537 -6.91 13.14 -22.45
CA SER A 537 -7.33 14.53 -22.57
C SER A 537 -7.69 15.07 -21.20
N MET A 538 -7.07 16.18 -20.78
CA MET A 538 -7.31 16.82 -19.49
C MET A 538 -7.77 18.25 -19.70
N ILE A 539 -8.94 18.59 -19.16
CA ILE A 539 -9.45 19.96 -19.12
C ILE A 539 -9.15 20.54 -17.75
N VAL A 540 -8.54 21.73 -17.75
CA VAL A 540 -8.15 22.47 -16.56
C VAL A 540 -9.15 23.61 -16.37
N ASN A 541 -9.95 23.55 -15.31
CA ASN A 541 -11.02 24.49 -15.02
C ASN A 541 -10.77 25.21 -13.68
N PRO A 542 -9.82 26.17 -13.63
CA PRO A 542 -9.60 26.93 -12.42
C PRO A 542 -10.77 27.89 -12.16
N LYS A 543 -11.19 28.01 -10.89
CA LYS A 543 -12.24 28.95 -10.47
C LYS A 543 -11.87 30.41 -10.79
N LEU A 544 -10.60 30.75 -10.62
CA LEU A 544 -10.01 32.03 -11.03
C LEU A 544 -8.86 31.78 -11.99
N SER A 545 -8.77 32.55 -13.08
CA SER A 545 -7.62 32.42 -13.98
C SER A 545 -6.34 32.76 -13.23
N LYS A 546 -5.35 31.85 -13.28
CA LYS A 546 -4.15 31.94 -12.45
C LYS A 546 -2.96 31.25 -13.09
N GLU A 547 -1.76 31.78 -12.85
CA GLU A 547 -0.52 31.09 -13.19
C GLU A 547 -0.24 29.97 -12.20
N PHE A 548 -0.04 28.76 -12.72
CA PHE A 548 0.50 27.63 -11.97
C PHE A 548 1.07 26.58 -12.93
N THR A 549 1.81 25.62 -12.38
CA THR A 549 2.37 24.50 -13.13
C THR A 549 1.48 23.27 -13.01
N VAL A 550 1.21 22.60 -14.12
CA VAL A 550 0.69 21.23 -14.14
C VAL A 550 1.86 20.29 -14.42
N TYR A 551 2.18 19.43 -13.46
CA TYR A 551 3.21 18.39 -13.54
C TYR A 551 2.56 17.08 -13.93
N ILE A 552 2.75 16.61 -15.16
CA ILE A 552 2.05 15.43 -15.67
C ILE A 552 3.02 14.26 -15.65
N ARG A 553 2.66 13.17 -14.98
CA ARG A 553 3.52 11.98 -14.95
C ARG A 553 3.83 11.49 -16.37
N VAL A 554 5.09 11.14 -16.60
CA VAL A 554 5.57 10.47 -17.79
C VAL A 554 5.94 9.05 -17.38
N PRO A 555 5.05 8.05 -17.59
CA PRO A 555 5.24 6.73 -17.02
C PRO A 555 6.52 6.06 -17.51
N ASN A 556 7.23 5.41 -16.59
CA ASN A 556 8.32 4.49 -16.90
C ASN A 556 7.93 3.07 -16.50
N ARG A 557 7.93 2.14 -17.46
CA ARG A 557 7.54 0.75 -17.23
C ARG A 557 8.66 -0.11 -16.61
N THR A 558 9.86 0.42 -16.44
CA THR A 558 10.95 -0.25 -15.72
C THR A 558 10.93 0.20 -14.26
N THR A 559 9.97 -0.31 -13.49
CA THR A 559 9.71 0.09 -12.10
C THR A 559 10.63 -0.56 -11.07
N SER A 560 11.27 -1.67 -11.43
CA SER A 560 12.18 -2.45 -10.57
C SER A 560 13.34 -3.00 -11.39
N GLU A 561 14.53 -3.07 -10.79
CA GLU A 561 15.72 -3.72 -11.38
C GLU A 561 15.54 -5.24 -11.55
N LEU A 562 14.53 -5.84 -10.92
CA LEU A 562 14.23 -7.27 -11.00
C LEU A 562 13.70 -7.71 -12.36
N TYR A 563 13.22 -6.77 -13.18
CA TYR A 563 12.45 -7.09 -14.37
C TYR A 563 12.95 -6.28 -15.56
N LYS A 564 13.29 -6.97 -16.65
CA LYS A 564 13.75 -6.36 -17.89
C LYS A 564 12.67 -6.48 -18.97
N PRO A 565 12.00 -5.37 -19.33
CA PRO A 565 11.06 -5.34 -20.44
C PRO A 565 11.76 -5.25 -21.80
N VAL A 566 11.20 -5.90 -22.81
CA VAL A 566 11.57 -5.74 -24.22
C VAL A 566 10.31 -5.65 -25.10
N PRO A 567 10.13 -4.58 -25.90
CA PRO A 567 10.95 -3.37 -25.93
C PRO A 567 10.81 -2.54 -24.64
N GLU A 568 11.74 -1.64 -24.40
CA GLU A 568 11.57 -0.60 -23.39
C GLU A 568 10.47 0.37 -23.83
N VAL A 569 9.58 0.74 -22.90
CA VAL A 569 8.47 1.66 -23.14
C VAL A 569 8.47 2.71 -22.04
N ASN A 570 8.81 3.95 -22.41
CA ASN A 570 8.86 5.11 -21.54
C ASN A 570 8.63 6.40 -22.35
N GLY A 571 8.48 7.52 -21.66
CA GLY A 571 8.39 8.84 -22.32
C GLY A 571 6.98 9.20 -22.80
N LEU A 572 6.91 10.19 -23.69
CA LEU A 572 5.68 10.71 -24.29
C LEU A 572 5.80 10.62 -25.82
N LYS A 573 4.74 10.16 -26.51
CA LYS A 573 4.64 10.27 -27.97
C LYS A 573 4.29 11.69 -28.39
N SER A 574 3.40 12.37 -27.68
CA SER A 574 3.12 13.80 -27.90
C SER A 574 2.48 14.46 -26.67
N LEU A 575 2.64 15.77 -26.55
CA LEU A 575 1.90 16.61 -25.62
C LEU A 575 1.45 17.90 -26.32
N LYS A 576 0.17 18.22 -26.22
CA LYS A 576 -0.42 19.44 -26.78
C LYS A 576 -1.13 20.24 -25.69
N VAL A 577 -1.08 21.55 -25.83
CA VAL A 577 -1.81 22.49 -24.98
C VAL A 577 -2.64 23.38 -25.90
N ASN A 578 -3.97 23.36 -25.73
CA ASN A 578 -4.92 24.07 -26.59
C ASN A 578 -4.68 23.80 -28.10
N GLY A 579 -4.40 22.54 -28.45
CA GLY A 579 -4.15 22.11 -29.82
C GLY A 579 -2.71 22.35 -30.34
N GLN A 580 -1.88 23.12 -29.61
CA GLN A 580 -0.50 23.38 -29.99
C GLN A 580 0.44 22.35 -29.38
N THR A 581 1.24 21.67 -30.19
CA THR A 581 2.28 20.75 -29.72
C THR A 581 3.37 21.49 -28.96
N ILE A 582 3.76 20.97 -27.80
CA ILE A 582 4.89 21.48 -27.02
C ILE A 582 5.84 20.34 -26.65
N THR A 583 7.11 20.67 -26.46
CA THR A 583 8.12 19.78 -25.88
C THR A 583 8.37 20.19 -24.44
N PRO A 584 7.75 19.51 -23.45
CA PRO A 584 7.92 19.88 -22.06
C PRO A 584 9.31 19.48 -21.54
N LYS A 585 9.84 20.24 -20.58
CA LYS A 585 10.95 19.74 -19.76
C LYS A 585 10.43 18.59 -18.89
N ILE A 586 11.20 17.51 -18.80
CA ILE A 586 10.92 16.41 -17.87
C ILE A 586 11.76 16.61 -16.61
N GLU A 587 11.11 16.70 -15.45
CA GLU A 587 11.75 16.80 -14.14
C GLU A 587 11.23 15.66 -13.25
N ASN A 588 12.11 14.79 -12.76
CA ASN A 588 11.76 13.64 -11.91
C ASN A 588 10.59 12.81 -12.46
N GLY A 589 10.58 12.58 -13.78
CA GLY A 589 9.52 11.84 -14.47
C GLY A 589 8.20 12.61 -14.65
N TYR A 590 8.17 13.93 -14.47
CA TYR A 590 7.01 14.77 -14.78
C TYR A 590 7.29 15.74 -15.93
N ALA A 591 6.38 15.80 -16.89
CA ALA A 591 6.31 16.86 -17.89
C ALA A 591 5.81 18.15 -17.23
N VAL A 592 6.63 19.20 -17.28
CA VAL A 592 6.39 20.46 -16.59
C VAL A 592 5.68 21.46 -17.53
N VAL A 593 4.42 21.77 -17.25
CA VAL A 593 3.62 22.73 -18.04
C VAL A 593 3.21 23.93 -17.19
N LYS A 594 3.99 25.01 -17.27
CA LYS A 594 3.73 26.26 -16.55
C LYS A 594 3.04 27.28 -17.47
N ARG A 595 1.89 27.81 -17.06
CA ARG A 595 1.19 28.89 -17.76
C ARG A 595 0.12 29.54 -16.89
N VAL A 596 -0.47 30.63 -17.39
CA VAL A 596 -1.77 31.10 -16.93
C VAL A 596 -2.85 30.17 -17.47
N TRP A 597 -3.55 29.53 -16.56
CA TRP A 597 -4.68 28.65 -16.87
C TRP A 597 -6.00 29.42 -16.74
N LYS A 598 -6.92 29.18 -17.66
CA LYS A 598 -8.30 29.65 -17.64
C LYS A 598 -9.26 28.49 -17.88
N LYS A 599 -10.52 28.66 -17.50
CA LYS A 599 -11.56 27.63 -17.69
C LYS A 599 -11.60 27.16 -19.15
N GLY A 600 -11.60 25.84 -19.34
CA GLY A 600 -11.65 25.20 -20.64
C GLY A 600 -10.29 25.01 -21.32
N ASP A 601 -9.17 25.46 -20.71
CA ASP A 601 -7.85 25.10 -21.21
C ASP A 601 -7.67 23.59 -21.20
N LYS A 602 -7.02 23.07 -22.24
CA LYS A 602 -6.96 21.64 -22.51
C LYS A 602 -5.53 21.19 -22.75
N ILE A 603 -5.19 20.06 -22.14
CA ILE A 603 -3.93 19.34 -22.31
C ILE A 603 -4.25 17.98 -22.93
N ASP A 604 -3.66 17.66 -24.08
CA ASP A 604 -3.73 16.32 -24.67
C ASP A 604 -2.37 15.66 -24.57
N VAL A 605 -2.34 14.42 -24.07
CA VAL A 605 -1.13 13.61 -23.90
C VAL A 605 -1.33 12.30 -24.65
N VAL A 606 -0.30 11.85 -25.36
CA VAL A 606 -0.25 10.51 -25.94
C VAL A 606 0.93 9.77 -25.35
N LEU A 607 0.65 8.72 -24.59
CA LEU A 607 1.64 7.81 -24.02
C LEU A 607 1.98 6.70 -25.03
N PRO A 608 3.25 6.25 -25.09
CA PRO A 608 3.60 5.04 -25.82
C PRO A 608 3.01 3.80 -25.14
N MET A 609 2.45 2.90 -25.95
CA MET A 609 1.78 1.67 -25.51
C MET A 609 2.16 0.55 -26.48
N GLU A 610 2.95 -0.41 -26.01
CA GLU A 610 3.44 -1.53 -26.83
C GLU A 610 3.36 -2.83 -26.01
N ILE A 611 3.26 -3.98 -26.68
CA ILE A 611 3.38 -5.28 -26.01
C ILE A 611 4.83 -5.47 -25.56
N GLN A 612 5.04 -5.76 -24.28
CA GLN A 612 6.36 -6.04 -23.71
C GLN A 612 6.45 -7.51 -23.30
N LYS A 613 7.55 -8.17 -23.69
CA LYS A 613 8.01 -9.42 -23.08
C LYS A 613 8.93 -9.06 -21.91
N ILE A 614 8.66 -9.61 -20.74
CA ILE A 614 9.40 -9.33 -19.50
C ILE A 614 10.21 -10.56 -19.11
N THR A 615 11.49 -10.37 -18.82
CA THR A 615 12.35 -11.38 -18.17
C THR A 615 12.64 -10.96 -16.73
N ALA A 616 12.83 -11.94 -15.85
CA ALA A 616 13.22 -11.71 -14.46
C ALA A 616 14.74 -11.79 -14.31
N ASP A 617 15.28 -11.14 -13.28
CA ASP A 617 16.65 -11.32 -12.83
C ASP A 617 16.95 -12.81 -12.58
N GLU A 618 18.11 -13.29 -13.05
CA GLU A 618 18.52 -14.71 -12.96
C GLU A 618 18.63 -15.24 -11.53
N ARG A 619 18.72 -14.38 -10.52
CA ARG A 619 18.69 -14.79 -9.10
C ARG A 619 17.30 -15.22 -8.65
N ILE A 620 16.25 -14.90 -9.41
CA ILE A 620 14.88 -15.36 -9.15
C ILE A 620 14.72 -16.75 -9.77
N GLU A 621 15.09 -17.78 -9.02
CA GLU A 621 15.06 -19.18 -9.46
C GLU A 621 13.71 -19.60 -10.07
N ALA A 622 12.60 -19.12 -9.50
CA ALA A 622 11.25 -19.48 -9.96
C ALA A 622 10.91 -19.06 -11.40
N ASN A 623 11.67 -18.10 -11.96
CA ASN A 623 11.38 -17.46 -13.25
C ASN A 623 12.48 -17.66 -14.30
N LYS A 624 13.51 -18.47 -14.02
CA LYS A 624 14.51 -18.86 -15.01
C LYS A 624 13.85 -19.53 -16.22
N GLY A 625 14.27 -19.13 -17.42
CA GLY A 625 13.70 -19.64 -18.67
C GLY A 625 12.21 -19.34 -18.84
N ARG A 626 11.69 -18.28 -18.19
CA ARG A 626 10.29 -17.85 -18.31
C ARG A 626 10.21 -16.39 -18.74
N ILE A 627 9.10 -16.05 -19.38
CA ILE A 627 8.73 -14.66 -19.67
C ILE A 627 7.35 -14.35 -19.12
N ALA A 628 7.07 -13.07 -18.92
CA ALA A 628 5.73 -12.55 -18.69
C ALA A 628 5.37 -11.55 -19.80
N LEU A 629 4.08 -11.27 -19.96
CA LEU A 629 3.59 -10.32 -20.95
C LEU A 629 3.00 -9.09 -20.26
N ARG A 630 3.15 -7.92 -20.88
CA ARG A 630 2.60 -6.64 -20.42
C ARG A 630 2.10 -5.80 -21.59
N TYR A 631 1.06 -5.02 -21.35
CA TYR A 631 0.64 -3.91 -22.20
C TYR A 631 0.20 -2.72 -21.33
N GLY A 632 0.85 -1.56 -21.49
CA GLY A 632 0.62 -0.41 -20.62
C GLY A 632 0.95 -0.72 -19.15
N PRO A 633 0.08 -0.35 -18.19
CA PRO A 633 0.28 -0.71 -16.77
C PRO A 633 -0.18 -2.14 -16.43
N LEU A 634 -0.68 -2.91 -17.41
CA LEU A 634 -1.29 -4.21 -17.16
C LEU A 634 -0.31 -5.34 -17.44
N VAL A 635 -0.01 -6.14 -16.42
CA VAL A 635 0.57 -7.48 -16.55
C VAL A 635 -0.52 -8.42 -17.05
N TYR A 636 -0.14 -9.39 -17.87
CA TYR A 636 -1.06 -10.36 -18.48
C TYR A 636 -0.90 -11.74 -17.85
N ASN A 637 -1.95 -12.54 -18.00
CA ASN A 637 -2.08 -13.87 -17.44
C ASN A 637 -2.68 -14.81 -18.50
N VAL A 638 -2.25 -16.07 -18.47
CA VAL A 638 -2.72 -17.14 -19.36
C VAL A 638 -3.51 -18.16 -18.54
N GLU A 639 -4.70 -18.52 -19.00
CA GLU A 639 -5.63 -19.40 -18.26
C GLU A 639 -6.05 -20.61 -19.07
N LYS A 640 -6.30 -21.74 -18.38
CA LYS A 640 -6.91 -22.92 -19.01
C LYS A 640 -8.32 -22.67 -19.54
N ALA A 641 -8.97 -21.61 -19.09
CA ALA A 641 -10.29 -21.20 -19.59
C ALA A 641 -10.24 -20.75 -21.07
N ASP A 642 -9.08 -20.36 -21.57
CA ASP A 642 -8.91 -19.89 -22.95
C ASP A 642 -8.31 -20.97 -23.88
N GLN A 643 -7.78 -22.05 -23.30
CA GLN A 643 -6.87 -22.98 -23.99
C GLN A 643 -6.56 -24.22 -23.16
N PRO A 644 -6.36 -25.41 -23.77
CA PRO A 644 -6.26 -26.68 -23.04
C PRO A 644 -4.96 -26.84 -22.24
N ASN A 645 -3.84 -26.32 -22.76
CA ASN A 645 -2.53 -26.38 -22.13
C ASN A 645 -1.96 -24.97 -21.92
N ILE A 646 -1.38 -24.76 -20.74
CA ILE A 646 -0.69 -23.52 -20.37
C ILE A 646 0.75 -23.77 -19.91
N ASP A 647 1.19 -25.03 -19.84
CA ASP A 647 2.55 -25.39 -19.42
C ASP A 647 3.48 -25.68 -20.61
N GLN A 648 3.44 -24.81 -21.62
CA GLN A 648 4.24 -24.95 -22.84
C GLN A 648 4.98 -23.67 -23.22
N PRO A 649 6.05 -23.75 -24.03
CA PRO A 649 6.81 -22.58 -24.45
C PRO A 649 5.99 -21.70 -25.39
N ILE A 650 6.10 -20.39 -25.21
CA ILE A 650 5.58 -19.43 -26.20
C ILE A 650 6.28 -19.62 -27.55
N GLY A 651 5.55 -19.47 -28.65
CA GLY A 651 6.11 -19.51 -30.00
C GLY A 651 6.78 -18.19 -30.41
N ASN A 652 7.43 -18.21 -31.57
CA ASN A 652 8.12 -17.04 -32.14
C ASN A 652 7.23 -16.16 -33.02
N THR A 653 5.94 -16.46 -33.15
CA THR A 653 5.03 -15.62 -33.94
C THR A 653 4.86 -14.23 -33.29
N PRO A 654 4.74 -13.16 -34.10
CA PRO A 654 4.48 -11.83 -33.56
C PRO A 654 3.22 -11.78 -32.71
N LEU A 655 3.31 -11.13 -31.55
CA LEU A 655 2.17 -10.90 -30.67
C LEU A 655 1.31 -9.76 -31.22
N SER A 656 -0.01 -9.86 -31.06
CA SER A 656 -0.97 -8.84 -31.48
C SER A 656 -2.00 -8.54 -30.40
N LEU A 657 -2.56 -7.34 -30.42
CA LEU A 657 -3.62 -6.92 -29.51
C LEU A 657 -5.00 -7.17 -30.14
N GLU A 658 -5.97 -7.52 -29.32
CA GLU A 658 -7.37 -7.59 -29.74
C GLU A 658 -8.29 -7.07 -28.63
N TRP A 659 -9.12 -6.09 -28.96
CA TRP A 659 -10.20 -5.66 -28.06
C TRP A 659 -11.33 -6.69 -28.09
N ARG A 660 -11.71 -7.23 -26.93
CA ARG A 660 -12.77 -8.22 -26.77
C ARG A 660 -13.88 -7.66 -25.87
N PRO A 661 -14.92 -7.00 -26.42
CA PRO A 661 -15.98 -6.39 -25.62
C PRO A 661 -16.81 -7.42 -24.84
N ASP A 662 -16.98 -8.62 -25.40
CA ASP A 662 -17.84 -9.68 -24.82
C ASP A 662 -17.09 -10.60 -23.84
N LEU A 663 -15.80 -10.35 -23.58
CA LEU A 663 -14.99 -11.14 -22.67
C LEU A 663 -14.69 -10.32 -21.40
N LEU A 664 -15.05 -10.86 -20.23
CA LEU A 664 -14.60 -10.34 -18.93
C LEU A 664 -14.85 -8.83 -18.76
N ASN A 665 -16.06 -8.39 -19.11
CA ASN A 665 -16.54 -6.99 -19.08
C ASN A 665 -15.83 -6.03 -20.05
N GLY A 666 -15.15 -6.55 -21.07
CA GLY A 666 -14.43 -5.78 -22.08
C GLY A 666 -12.96 -5.63 -21.73
N VAL A 667 -12.10 -6.38 -22.42
CA VAL A 667 -10.65 -6.38 -22.17
C VAL A 667 -9.84 -6.31 -23.46
N MET A 668 -8.66 -5.71 -23.37
CA MET A 668 -7.61 -5.85 -24.39
C MET A 668 -6.85 -7.15 -24.16
N THR A 669 -6.93 -8.11 -25.08
CA THR A 669 -6.17 -9.38 -25.01
C THR A 669 -4.88 -9.29 -25.80
N ILE A 670 -3.92 -10.16 -25.46
CA ILE A 670 -2.73 -10.41 -26.27
C ILE A 670 -2.88 -11.78 -26.93
N LYS A 671 -2.72 -11.85 -28.25
CA LYS A 671 -2.72 -13.08 -29.04
C LYS A 671 -1.33 -13.43 -29.54
N GLY A 672 -1.09 -14.72 -29.70
CA GLY A 672 0.07 -15.27 -30.39
C GLY A 672 -0.13 -16.75 -30.69
N THR A 673 0.97 -17.48 -30.81
CA THR A 673 0.95 -18.94 -30.83
C THR A 673 1.88 -19.49 -29.75
N TRP A 674 1.57 -20.70 -29.33
CA TRP A 674 2.50 -21.56 -28.62
C TRP A 674 3.55 -22.14 -29.59
N ALA A 675 4.60 -22.76 -29.04
CA ALA A 675 5.67 -23.35 -29.83
C ALA A 675 5.22 -24.55 -30.68
N ASP A 676 4.12 -25.22 -30.29
CA ASP A 676 3.47 -26.29 -31.06
C ASP A 676 2.54 -25.77 -32.18
N GLY A 677 2.44 -24.45 -32.33
CA GLY A 677 1.58 -23.80 -33.33
C GLY A 677 0.13 -23.56 -32.87
N THR A 678 -0.28 -24.04 -31.69
CA THR A 678 -1.63 -23.79 -31.18
C THR A 678 -1.81 -22.32 -30.76
N PRO A 679 -3.04 -21.76 -30.83
CA PRO A 679 -3.28 -20.37 -30.43
C PRO A 679 -2.99 -20.10 -28.95
N LEU A 680 -2.34 -18.97 -28.68
CA LEU A 680 -2.15 -18.40 -27.34
C LEU A 680 -3.09 -17.21 -27.16
N LEU A 681 -3.83 -17.17 -26.05
CA LEU A 681 -4.57 -15.99 -25.60
C LEU A 681 -4.16 -15.62 -24.17
N ALA A 682 -3.78 -14.37 -23.96
CA ALA A 682 -3.54 -13.82 -22.64
C ALA A 682 -4.53 -12.69 -22.34
N VAL A 683 -5.01 -12.66 -21.10
CA VAL A 683 -5.93 -11.63 -20.57
C VAL A 683 -5.23 -10.80 -19.50
N PRO A 684 -5.67 -9.57 -19.19
CA PRO A 684 -5.11 -8.79 -18.09
C PRO A 684 -5.14 -9.56 -16.76
N ASN A 685 -4.07 -9.48 -15.98
CA ASN A 685 -3.91 -10.27 -14.75
C ASN A 685 -5.00 -9.98 -13.71
N TYR A 686 -5.57 -8.77 -13.70
CA TYR A 686 -6.63 -8.43 -12.75
C TYR A 686 -7.95 -9.19 -13.04
N VAL A 687 -8.18 -9.64 -14.29
CA VAL A 687 -9.39 -10.41 -14.64
C VAL A 687 -9.22 -11.93 -14.50
N ARG A 688 -8.05 -12.40 -14.04
CA ARG A 688 -7.81 -13.83 -13.84
C ARG A 688 -8.86 -14.45 -12.93
N LEU A 689 -9.16 -15.72 -13.19
CA LEU A 689 -9.95 -16.63 -12.37
C LEU A 689 -11.37 -16.12 -12.08
N ASN A 690 -11.94 -15.34 -13.00
CA ASN A 690 -13.35 -14.93 -13.00
C ASN A 690 -14.28 -15.95 -13.68
N ARG A 691 -13.73 -17.04 -14.23
CA ARG A 691 -14.46 -18.09 -14.96
C ARG A 691 -14.39 -19.45 -14.28
N LEU A 692 -13.89 -19.49 -13.04
CA LEU A 692 -13.95 -20.65 -12.16
C LEU A 692 -14.96 -20.40 -11.05
N GLN A 693 -15.62 -21.46 -10.61
CA GLN A 693 -16.52 -21.38 -9.45
C GLN A 693 -15.73 -20.97 -8.19
N PRO A 694 -16.26 -20.04 -7.37
CA PRO A 694 -15.61 -19.62 -6.13
C PRO A 694 -15.59 -20.76 -5.11
N THR A 695 -14.64 -20.70 -4.18
CA THR A 695 -14.54 -21.71 -3.11
C THR A 695 -15.52 -21.35 -1.98
N PRO A 696 -16.45 -22.25 -1.56
CA PRO A 696 -17.43 -21.95 -0.52
C PRO A 696 -16.82 -21.65 0.86
N TYR A 697 -17.53 -20.86 1.68
CA TYR A 697 -17.22 -20.59 3.09
C TYR A 697 -18.35 -21.12 4.01
N PRO A 698 -18.07 -21.69 5.19
CA PRO A 698 -16.75 -21.95 5.76
C PRO A 698 -16.06 -23.11 5.04
N GLN A 699 -14.74 -22.99 4.83
CA GLN A 699 -13.97 -24.19 4.50
C GLN A 699 -14.11 -25.15 5.69
N SER A 700 -14.47 -26.42 5.42
CA SER A 700 -14.15 -27.48 6.38
C SER A 700 -12.67 -27.34 6.66
N ALA A 701 -12.37 -27.15 7.93
CA ALA A 701 -11.08 -26.67 8.33
C ALA A 701 -10.05 -27.78 8.04
N GLN A 702 -9.44 -27.77 6.86
CA GLN A 702 -8.04 -28.13 6.75
C GLN A 702 -7.28 -26.99 7.43
N VAL A 703 -7.45 -26.92 8.76
CA VAL A 703 -6.62 -26.13 9.63
C VAL A 703 -5.23 -26.70 9.36
N THR A 704 -4.41 -25.97 8.60
CA THR A 704 -3.05 -25.84 9.10
C THR A 704 -3.25 -25.08 10.40
N GLN A 705 -3.31 -25.81 11.52
CA GLN A 705 -3.12 -25.16 12.79
C GLN A 705 -1.86 -24.31 12.61
N PRO A 706 -1.81 -23.05 13.07
CA PRO A 706 -0.53 -22.39 13.28
C PRO A 706 0.20 -23.23 14.33
N THR A 707 0.85 -24.32 13.89
CA THR A 707 1.72 -25.15 14.70
C THR A 707 2.96 -24.31 14.92
N GLN A 708 2.90 -23.52 15.99
CA GLN A 708 3.94 -22.59 16.41
C GLN A 708 4.13 -21.39 15.49
N VAL A 709 4.39 -20.25 16.13
CA VAL A 709 4.90 -19.02 15.50
C VAL A 709 6.10 -19.44 14.64
N ASN A 710 6.01 -19.34 13.30
CA ASN A 710 7.07 -19.52 12.28
C ASN A 710 6.95 -20.68 11.27
N GLN A 711 5.85 -21.45 11.16
CA GLN A 711 5.72 -22.40 10.04
C GLN A 711 4.81 -21.89 8.91
N PRO A 712 5.29 -21.85 7.64
CA PRO A 712 4.47 -21.44 6.51
C PRO A 712 3.40 -22.50 6.19
N PRO A 713 2.24 -22.11 5.66
CA PRO A 713 1.24 -23.06 5.16
C PRO A 713 1.86 -23.98 4.11
N GLN A 714 1.62 -25.29 4.22
CA GLN A 714 2.15 -26.27 3.27
C GLN A 714 1.46 -26.12 1.90
N PRO A 715 2.21 -26.15 0.77
CA PRO A 715 1.62 -26.03 -0.55
C PRO A 715 0.75 -27.26 -0.87
N VAL A 716 -0.50 -27.04 -1.26
CA VAL A 716 -1.30 -28.09 -1.92
C VAL A 716 -0.83 -28.14 -3.38
N ASN A 717 -0.13 -29.21 -3.75
CA ASN A 717 0.43 -29.39 -5.09
C ASN A 717 -0.68 -29.70 -6.09
N ARG A 718 -1.28 -28.65 -6.67
CA ARG A 718 -2.30 -28.74 -7.73
C ARG A 718 -1.78 -28.09 -9.00
N THR A 719 -2.03 -28.73 -10.14
CA THR A 719 -1.68 -28.19 -11.46
C THR A 719 -2.30 -26.80 -11.63
N PRO A 720 -1.51 -25.74 -11.91
CA PRO A 720 -2.03 -24.41 -12.14
C PRO A 720 -3.02 -24.37 -13.30
N VAL A 721 -4.01 -23.47 -13.18
CA VAL A 721 -4.99 -23.18 -14.22
C VAL A 721 -4.92 -21.71 -14.68
N SER A 722 -4.10 -20.90 -14.00
CA SER A 722 -3.81 -19.49 -14.27
C SER A 722 -2.35 -19.23 -13.96
N ILE A 723 -1.61 -18.64 -14.91
CA ILE A 723 -0.19 -18.30 -14.75
C ILE A 723 0.16 -16.94 -15.38
N VAL A 724 1.06 -16.21 -14.72
CA VAL A 724 1.68 -14.99 -15.27
C VAL A 724 2.96 -15.32 -16.06
N TRP A 725 3.76 -16.26 -15.55
CA TRP A 725 5.06 -16.62 -16.13
C TRP A 725 4.98 -17.86 -17.02
N ILE A 726 5.07 -17.67 -18.32
CA ILE A 726 5.06 -18.72 -19.35
C ILE A 726 6.48 -19.16 -19.68
N LYS A 727 6.66 -20.41 -20.12
CA LYS A 727 7.98 -20.91 -20.54
C LYS A 727 8.48 -20.12 -21.76
N ALA A 728 9.74 -19.71 -21.73
CA ALA A 728 10.44 -19.20 -22.89
C ALA A 728 10.79 -20.37 -23.84
N GLN A 729 10.97 -20.07 -25.12
CA GLN A 729 11.45 -21.03 -26.11
C GLN A 729 12.94 -21.30 -25.97
#